data_AF-A0A1Y5F3J5-F1
#
_entry.id   AF-A0A1Y5F3J5-F1
#
_cell.length_a   1.000
_cell.length_b   1.000
_cell.length_c   1.000
_cell.angle_alpha   90.00
_cell.angle_beta   90.00
_cell.angle_gamma   90.00
#
_symmetry.space_group_name_H-M   'P 1'
#
loop_
_entity.id
_entity.type
_entity.pdbx_description
1 polymer ?
#
loop_
_entity_poly.entity_id
_entity_poly.type
_entity_poly.pdbx_seq_one_letter_code
_entity_poly.pdbx_strand_id
1 'polypeptide(L)'
;MKENINPRQTWIRMVTEIIRGLVRSRLWSGISSESSPPVEVPNDFFGINIATSDDPSCDDYVVKSLHELGLRHVRMNFTYESFGGNGQRLLDRVLAEGFDVLLNVFPPLEGAASLADNENAAQHWQDFVEKVFAQYHQQVMAFEIGSTSNRQSWSGFSPISYLRAWQIASPLADQYDITLAGPNVSDFEPIYNMAYLKEMKRLHKVPAIHTDNLFVERVIEPEAYDHRVFGKRATKILKLNLTKKARIIAAIGKRLGALQTFCTYNCWTVKRLSRRTTDPEQKQADYLTRYLVISAASGALEKVYWGALICKRDGMIDCGSDDYPDYENVTYYRQVRGEVQSFRNRPSFYAYKFVVEQLSNTRSVQGVSADNGINHFIFEAQQQEIHIAWCKDGYSLPITSIYSEQLENITVFDLLGKKLVELPSYITEQPIFIRFPAIQAMRPSAEKINSLIDLNKQNIAFSALAHQQFEQFSNKDWKGAMMFDKALSVDQVTKQVLPEQLEQATPDKVFRDSRNKVWNIQSDFGMLTVKLNRAKGLKKLTYRFAESKGKRHWNNAVNMLRRGINTPQPVAYFERHNDSGIEENYYVTQFLVGAFSARDVFTSINNGEADFKGIAHDHLLQVIAEFTCEMHNRGVLHRDLSSGNLLLVQEEEGIKPYLIDIGRARVRNHINRKTRLTDVMRICYKLSWDHREQMMAYYIDYLGRELPGWRFAVKRYVFKQQSKRFIKGNIKRAWKKLF
;
A
#
# COMPACT_ATOMS: atom_id res chain seq x y z
N MET A 1 22.96 -14.73 40.09
CA MET A 1 21.97 -13.77 39.58
C MET A 1 21.97 -12.52 40.46
N LYS A 2 22.49 -11.38 39.98
CA LYS A 2 22.50 -10.12 40.75
C LYS A 2 21.40 -9.21 40.20
N GLU A 3 20.44 -8.90 41.06
CA GLU A 3 19.22 -8.07 40.88
C GLU A 3 17.98 -8.74 40.27
N ASN A 4 17.06 -9.18 41.13
CA ASN A 4 15.67 -9.44 40.74
C ASN A 4 15.05 -8.17 40.12
N ILE A 5 14.29 -8.33 39.03
CA ILE A 5 13.63 -7.21 38.36
C ILE A 5 12.56 -6.64 39.29
N ASN A 6 12.78 -5.44 39.82
CA ASN A 6 11.73 -4.69 40.50
C ASN A 6 10.88 -3.94 39.45
N PRO A 7 9.58 -4.26 39.27
CA PRO A 7 8.78 -3.67 38.19
C PRO A 7 8.69 -2.15 38.28
N ARG A 8 8.45 -1.59 39.48
CA ARG A 8 8.29 -0.15 39.68
C ARG A 8 9.56 0.61 39.33
N GLN A 9 10.70 0.15 39.82
CA GLN A 9 11.99 0.79 39.52
C GLN A 9 12.34 0.67 38.03
N THR A 10 12.03 -0.48 37.42
CA THR A 10 12.27 -0.71 35.98
C THR A 10 11.46 0.25 35.12
N TRP A 11 10.18 0.43 35.42
CA TRP A 11 9.35 1.42 34.74
C TRP A 11 9.90 2.85 34.88
N ILE A 12 10.31 3.26 36.08
CA ILE A 12 10.92 4.58 36.31
C ILE A 12 12.18 4.76 35.46
N ARG A 13 13.05 3.76 35.40
CA ARG A 13 14.27 3.80 34.57
C ARG A 13 13.95 3.85 33.08
N MET A 14 13.03 3.02 32.60
CA MET A 14 12.59 3.00 31.19
C MET A 14 12.04 4.36 30.77
N VAL A 15 11.14 4.96 31.55
CA VAL A 15 10.58 6.30 31.27
C VAL A 15 11.68 7.36 31.27
N THR A 16 12.60 7.30 32.25
CA THR A 16 13.72 8.23 32.34
C THR A 16 14.63 8.12 31.11
N GLU A 17 14.94 6.91 30.64
CA GLU A 17 15.73 6.69 29.43
C GLU A 17 15.00 7.18 28.18
N ILE A 18 13.69 6.97 28.07
CA ILE A 18 12.89 7.49 26.95
C ILE A 18 12.98 9.01 26.89
N ILE A 19 12.74 9.71 28.01
CA ILE A 19 12.78 11.17 28.07
C ILE A 19 14.19 11.67 27.72
N ARG A 20 15.24 11.13 28.35
CA ARG A 20 16.63 11.50 28.08
C ARG A 20 17.02 11.21 26.64
N GLY A 21 16.59 10.08 26.09
CA GLY A 21 16.84 9.66 24.72
C GLY A 21 16.20 10.57 23.68
N LEU A 22 14.94 10.98 23.90
CA LEU A 22 14.22 11.92 23.03
C LEU A 22 14.84 13.33 23.07
N VAL A 23 15.20 13.82 24.26
CA VAL A 23 15.88 15.13 24.42
C VAL A 23 17.25 15.10 23.75
N ARG A 24 18.06 14.08 24.04
CA ARG A 24 19.42 13.95 23.49
C ARG A 24 19.44 13.81 21.97
N SER A 25 18.46 13.10 21.41
CA SER A 25 18.33 12.94 19.95
C SER A 25 17.70 14.15 19.27
N ARG A 26 17.19 15.14 20.01
CA ARG A 26 16.40 16.27 19.50
C ARG A 26 15.28 15.78 18.57
N LEU A 27 14.54 14.75 19.02
CA LEU A 27 13.52 14.05 18.22
C LEU A 27 14.04 13.58 16.84
N TRP A 28 15.31 13.19 16.77
CA TRP A 28 16.00 12.75 15.56
C TRP A 28 15.93 13.73 14.38
N SER A 29 15.81 15.03 14.67
CA SER A 29 15.80 16.09 13.67
C SER A 29 17.08 16.12 12.83
N GLY A 30 18.23 15.75 13.43
CA GLY A 30 19.52 15.66 12.73
C GLY A 30 19.74 14.40 11.89
N ILE A 31 18.83 13.42 11.91
CA ILE A 31 18.94 12.22 11.06
C ILE A 31 18.25 12.50 9.72
N SER A 32 19.01 12.37 8.62
CA SER A 32 18.50 12.61 7.27
C SER A 32 17.57 11.51 6.80
N SER A 33 16.54 11.91 6.04
CA SER A 33 15.62 11.04 5.29
C SER A 33 16.12 10.67 3.90
N GLU A 34 17.22 11.27 3.45
CA GLU A 34 17.80 11.03 2.13
C GLU A 34 18.88 9.93 2.21
N SER A 35 19.08 9.16 1.15
CA SER A 35 20.19 8.20 1.09
C SER A 35 21.54 8.91 1.19
N SER A 36 22.56 8.19 1.66
CA SER A 36 23.93 8.69 1.78
C SER A 36 24.88 7.69 1.12
N PRO A 37 24.85 7.59 -0.21
CA PRO A 37 25.72 6.68 -0.96
C PRO A 37 27.20 7.09 -0.85
N PRO A 38 28.15 6.17 -1.10
CA PRO A 38 27.92 4.78 -1.50
C PRO A 38 27.51 3.88 -0.34
N VAL A 39 26.67 2.87 -0.62
CA VAL A 39 26.27 1.84 0.34
C VAL A 39 26.51 0.46 -0.28
N GLU A 40 27.26 -0.39 0.40
CA GLU A 40 27.46 -1.78 -0.03
C GLU A 40 26.23 -2.63 0.31
N VAL A 41 25.81 -3.47 -0.63
CA VAL A 41 24.73 -4.45 -0.48
C VAL A 41 25.37 -5.84 -0.57
N PRO A 42 25.77 -6.43 0.56
CA PRO A 42 26.43 -7.73 0.56
C PRO A 42 25.46 -8.86 0.18
N ASN A 43 25.98 -10.01 -0.25
CA ASN A 43 25.17 -11.17 -0.62
C ASN A 43 24.24 -11.66 0.51
N ASP A 44 24.61 -11.39 1.76
CA ASP A 44 23.88 -11.82 2.94
C ASP A 44 22.76 -10.84 3.34
N PHE A 45 22.55 -9.73 2.62
CA PHE A 45 21.58 -8.70 3.01
C PHE A 45 20.12 -9.19 3.03
N PHE A 46 19.75 -10.11 2.13
CA PHE A 46 18.39 -10.60 1.97
C PHE A 46 18.16 -11.93 2.69
N GLY A 47 17.09 -12.01 3.47
CA GLY A 47 16.61 -13.26 4.08
C GLY A 47 15.10 -13.37 4.12
N ILE A 48 14.58 -14.51 4.56
CA ILE A 48 13.14 -14.76 4.61
C ILE A 48 12.70 -15.58 5.82
N ASN A 49 11.45 -15.42 6.26
CA ASN A 49 10.87 -16.23 7.33
C ASN A 49 10.27 -17.54 6.79
N ILE A 50 10.63 -18.66 7.41
CA ILE A 50 10.18 -20.01 7.02
C ILE A 50 9.39 -20.70 8.14
N ALA A 51 8.55 -21.65 7.73
CA ALA A 51 7.82 -22.57 8.60
C ALA A 51 7.55 -23.87 7.84
N THR A 52 7.14 -24.89 8.56
CA THR A 52 6.86 -26.26 8.07
C THR A 52 5.37 -26.59 8.16
N SER A 53 4.97 -27.78 7.74
CA SER A 53 3.63 -28.33 7.95
C SER A 53 3.71 -29.70 8.64
N ASP A 54 2.56 -30.32 8.91
CA ASP A 54 2.54 -31.72 9.34
C ASP A 54 3.02 -32.68 8.24
N ASP A 55 2.85 -32.31 6.96
CA ASP A 55 3.40 -33.01 5.82
C ASP A 55 4.91 -32.69 5.67
N PRO A 56 5.82 -33.68 5.82
CA PRO A 56 7.26 -33.49 5.67
C PRO A 56 7.67 -33.04 4.27
N SER A 57 6.87 -33.31 3.22
CA SER A 57 7.18 -32.87 1.85
C SER A 57 7.19 -31.33 1.73
N CYS A 58 6.53 -30.63 2.66
CA CYS A 58 6.62 -29.17 2.78
C CYS A 58 8.05 -28.69 3.04
N ASP A 59 8.87 -29.46 3.76
CA ASP A 59 10.25 -29.07 4.07
C ASP A 59 11.11 -29.07 2.81
N ASP A 60 10.94 -30.08 1.95
CA ASP A 60 11.59 -30.14 0.64
C ASP A 60 11.11 -29.01 -0.28
N TYR A 61 9.82 -28.68 -0.24
CA TYR A 61 9.29 -27.54 -0.99
C TYR A 61 9.91 -26.21 -0.52
N VAL A 62 10.06 -26.03 0.80
CA VAL A 62 10.71 -24.85 1.39
C VAL A 62 12.15 -24.74 0.92
N VAL A 63 12.95 -25.81 1.07
CA VAL A 63 14.36 -25.84 0.63
C VAL A 63 14.48 -25.56 -0.87
N LYS A 64 13.68 -26.22 -1.70
CA LYS A 64 13.64 -25.98 -3.15
C LYS A 64 13.34 -24.51 -3.47
N SER A 65 12.33 -23.93 -2.81
CA SER A 65 11.94 -22.54 -3.00
C SER A 65 13.06 -21.57 -2.59
N LEU A 66 13.78 -21.86 -1.50
CA LEU A 66 14.92 -21.03 -1.05
C LEU A 66 16.07 -21.05 -2.07
N HIS A 67 16.40 -22.21 -2.64
CA HIS A 67 17.38 -22.30 -3.72
C HIS A 67 16.91 -21.58 -4.98
N GLU A 68 15.63 -21.70 -5.36
CA GLU A 68 15.07 -20.98 -6.50
C GLU A 68 15.13 -19.45 -6.34
N LEU A 69 15.00 -18.95 -5.10
CA LEU A 69 15.14 -17.54 -4.74
C LEU A 69 16.61 -17.07 -4.64
N GLY A 70 17.58 -18.00 -4.65
CA GLY A 70 19.00 -17.68 -4.47
C GLY A 70 19.36 -17.21 -3.07
N LEU A 71 18.59 -17.62 -2.05
CA LEU A 71 18.78 -17.17 -0.66
C LEU A 71 19.70 -18.11 0.12
N ARG A 72 20.44 -17.52 1.06
CA ARG A 72 21.25 -18.25 2.04
C ARG A 72 20.76 -18.06 3.49
N HIS A 73 20.09 -16.94 3.78
CA HIS A 73 19.71 -16.56 5.13
C HIS A 73 18.22 -16.78 5.37
N VAL A 74 17.90 -17.50 6.44
CA VAL A 74 16.52 -17.77 6.86
C VAL A 74 16.31 -17.42 8.31
N ARG A 75 15.10 -16.97 8.65
CA ARG A 75 14.65 -16.79 10.02
C ARG A 75 13.58 -17.82 10.33
N MET A 76 13.70 -18.47 11.47
CA MET A 76 12.77 -19.52 11.89
C MET A 76 12.37 -19.35 13.35
N ASN A 77 11.08 -19.47 13.65
CA ASN A 77 10.58 -19.50 15.02
C ASN A 77 10.80 -20.88 15.66
N PHE A 78 11.26 -20.90 16.92
CA PHE A 78 11.53 -22.11 17.68
C PHE A 78 11.09 -21.95 19.14
N THR A 79 10.19 -22.82 19.60
CA THR A 79 9.58 -22.76 20.95
C THR A 79 9.48 -24.17 21.55
N TYR A 80 8.82 -24.32 22.70
CA TYR A 80 8.79 -25.57 23.47
C TYR A 80 8.34 -26.79 22.65
N GLU A 81 7.30 -26.64 21.83
CA GLU A 81 6.77 -27.71 20.96
C GLU A 81 7.66 -28.02 19.75
N SER A 82 8.69 -27.21 19.48
CA SER A 82 9.57 -27.45 18.34
C SER A 82 10.47 -28.66 18.55
N PHE A 83 10.93 -28.92 19.77
CA PHE A 83 11.71 -30.11 20.08
C PHE A 83 10.89 -31.39 19.87
N GLY A 84 11.44 -32.32 19.08
CA GLY A 84 10.77 -33.56 18.71
C GLY A 84 9.56 -33.39 17.78
N GLY A 85 9.27 -32.17 17.33
CA GLY A 85 8.16 -31.84 16.44
C GLY A 85 8.62 -31.39 15.04
N ASN A 86 7.67 -30.89 14.26
CA ASN A 86 7.93 -30.41 12.89
C ASN A 86 8.98 -29.27 12.86
N GLY A 87 8.98 -28.39 13.87
CA GLY A 87 9.92 -27.28 13.95
C GLY A 87 11.38 -27.73 14.02
N GLN A 88 11.69 -28.76 14.80
CA GLN A 88 13.03 -29.34 14.80
C GLN A 88 13.36 -30.03 13.47
N ARG A 89 12.41 -30.77 12.89
CA ARG A 89 12.59 -31.43 11.58
C ARG A 89 13.02 -30.44 10.49
N LEU A 90 12.31 -29.31 10.37
CA LEU A 90 12.66 -28.29 9.38
C LEU A 90 13.98 -27.58 9.73
N LEU A 91 14.24 -27.28 11.00
CA LEU A 91 15.52 -26.66 11.41
C LEU A 91 16.71 -27.53 11.03
N ASP A 92 16.67 -28.82 11.40
CA ASP A 92 17.72 -29.78 11.09
C ASP A 92 17.90 -29.92 9.57
N ARG A 93 16.79 -29.93 8.82
CA ARG A 93 16.79 -29.97 7.36
C ARG A 93 17.49 -28.78 6.72
N VAL A 94 17.17 -27.54 7.12
CA VAL A 94 17.79 -26.34 6.52
C VAL A 94 19.25 -26.17 6.96
N LEU A 95 19.61 -26.58 8.18
CA LEU A 95 21.00 -26.59 8.62
C LEU A 95 21.83 -27.60 7.82
N ALA A 96 21.30 -28.80 7.54
CA ALA A 96 21.96 -29.80 6.72
C ALA A 96 22.19 -29.33 5.27
N GLU A 97 21.34 -28.47 4.75
CA GLU A 97 21.48 -27.83 3.42
C GLU A 97 22.39 -26.58 3.45
N GLY A 98 22.93 -26.22 4.62
CA GLY A 98 23.90 -25.12 4.76
C GLY A 98 23.31 -23.72 4.78
N PHE A 99 22.01 -23.57 5.10
CA PHE A 99 21.41 -22.25 5.29
C PHE A 99 21.87 -21.61 6.61
N ASP A 100 22.12 -20.31 6.59
CA ASP A 100 22.46 -19.54 7.79
C ASP A 100 21.15 -19.14 8.50
N VAL A 101 20.90 -19.74 9.66
CA VAL A 101 19.63 -19.59 10.38
C VAL A 101 19.75 -18.52 11.48
N LEU A 102 18.89 -17.49 11.42
CA LEU A 102 18.51 -16.67 12.58
C LEU A 102 17.40 -17.41 13.35
N LEU A 103 17.77 -18.09 14.42
CA LEU A 103 16.82 -18.88 15.21
C LEU A 103 16.13 -17.98 16.24
N ASN A 104 14.83 -17.78 16.09
CA ASN A 104 14.04 -16.97 17.02
C ASN A 104 13.46 -17.83 18.14
N VAL A 105 13.95 -17.64 19.35
CA VAL A 105 13.65 -18.44 20.54
C VAL A 105 12.76 -17.65 21.50
N PHE A 106 11.61 -18.21 21.85
CA PHE A 106 10.65 -17.58 22.76
C PHE A 106 9.73 -18.61 23.43
N PRO A 107 9.20 -18.33 24.63
CA PRO A 107 8.15 -19.14 25.24
C PRO A 107 6.78 -18.88 24.57
N PRO A 108 5.85 -19.85 24.57
CA PRO A 108 4.48 -19.65 24.11
C PRO A 108 3.75 -18.56 24.90
N LEU A 109 2.62 -18.07 24.37
CA LEU A 109 1.89 -16.89 24.89
C LEU A 109 1.65 -16.93 26.41
N GLU A 110 1.17 -18.05 26.95
CA GLU A 110 0.89 -18.19 28.39
C GLU A 110 2.18 -18.22 29.23
N GLY A 111 3.23 -18.89 28.74
CA GLY A 111 4.56 -18.89 29.35
C GLY A 111 5.17 -17.49 29.37
N ALA A 112 5.11 -16.77 28.24
CA ALA A 112 5.58 -15.40 28.12
C ALA A 112 4.85 -14.44 29.08
N ALA A 113 3.55 -14.64 29.30
CA ALA A 113 2.75 -13.81 30.19
C ALA A 113 3.06 -14.06 31.66
N SER A 114 3.33 -15.31 32.04
CA SER A 114 3.58 -15.72 33.43
C SER A 114 5.03 -15.52 33.89
N LEU A 115 5.97 -15.35 32.96
CA LEU A 115 7.41 -15.23 33.24
C LEU A 115 7.80 -14.15 34.26
N ALA A 116 7.02 -13.08 34.41
CA ALA A 116 7.35 -12.00 35.34
C ALA A 116 7.32 -12.43 36.81
N ASP A 117 6.39 -13.32 37.17
CA ASP A 117 6.04 -13.59 38.57
C ASP A 117 5.94 -15.09 38.90
N ASN A 118 6.23 -15.99 37.95
CA ASN A 118 6.16 -17.43 38.13
C ASN A 118 7.55 -18.09 37.94
N GLU A 119 8.14 -18.55 39.05
CA GLU A 119 9.47 -19.18 39.01
C GLU A 119 9.50 -20.53 38.30
N ASN A 120 8.38 -21.28 38.26
CA ASN A 120 8.33 -22.52 37.47
C ASN A 120 8.37 -22.20 35.96
N ALA A 121 7.70 -21.12 35.53
CA ALA A 121 7.78 -20.64 34.15
C ALA A 121 9.19 -20.12 33.82
N ALA A 122 9.84 -19.45 34.78
CA ALA A 122 11.22 -18.99 34.64
C ALA A 122 12.22 -20.17 34.51
N GLN A 123 12.06 -21.20 35.34
CA GLN A 123 12.89 -22.41 35.28
C GLN A 123 12.67 -23.15 33.97
N HIS A 124 11.42 -23.35 33.55
CA HIS A 124 11.13 -24.00 32.26
C HIS A 124 11.71 -23.21 31.07
N TRP A 125 11.66 -21.89 31.10
CA TRP A 125 12.34 -21.05 30.11
C TRP A 125 13.86 -21.20 30.14
N GLN A 126 14.47 -21.24 31.33
CA GLN A 126 15.90 -21.49 31.49
C GLN A 126 16.29 -22.84 30.87
N ASP A 127 15.63 -23.93 31.28
CA ASP A 127 15.91 -25.28 30.81
C ASP A 127 15.80 -25.39 29.28
N PHE A 128 14.77 -24.74 28.71
CA PHE A 128 14.58 -24.70 27.27
C PHE A 128 15.70 -23.96 26.55
N VAL A 129 16.09 -22.77 27.03
CA VAL A 129 17.18 -21.98 26.41
C VAL A 129 18.52 -22.70 26.53
N GLU A 130 18.82 -23.28 27.70
CA GLU A 130 20.02 -24.10 27.89
C GLU A 130 20.08 -25.24 26.89
N LYS A 131 18.97 -25.97 26.70
CA LYS A 131 18.87 -27.05 25.73
C LYS A 131 19.07 -26.57 24.29
N VAL A 132 18.44 -25.45 23.91
CA VAL A 132 18.57 -24.87 22.56
C VAL A 132 20.02 -24.46 22.27
N PHE A 133 20.67 -23.75 23.20
CA PHE A 133 22.06 -23.34 23.03
C PHE A 133 23.00 -24.54 22.99
N ALA A 134 22.85 -25.49 23.92
CA ALA A 134 23.66 -26.71 23.93
C ALA A 134 23.62 -27.44 22.58
N GLN A 135 22.44 -27.58 21.99
CA GLN A 135 22.27 -28.32 20.73
C GLN A 135 22.72 -27.54 19.49
N TYR A 136 22.48 -26.24 19.42
CA TYR A 136 22.59 -25.49 18.16
C TYR A 136 23.65 -24.38 18.14
N HIS A 137 24.40 -24.13 19.22
CA HIS A 137 25.34 -23.01 19.32
C HIS A 137 26.37 -22.91 18.19
N GLN A 138 26.82 -24.04 17.63
CA GLN A 138 27.78 -24.10 16.51
C GLN A 138 27.13 -24.11 15.12
N GLN A 139 25.80 -24.27 15.05
CA GLN A 139 25.09 -24.55 13.80
C GLN A 139 24.30 -23.35 13.28
N VAL A 140 23.71 -22.56 14.17
CA VAL A 140 22.91 -21.38 13.78
C VAL A 140 23.74 -20.10 13.79
N MET A 141 23.36 -19.13 12.96
CA MET A 141 24.09 -17.86 12.81
C MET A 141 23.93 -16.95 14.04
N ALA A 142 22.71 -16.87 14.58
CA ALA A 142 22.42 -16.11 15.79
C ALA A 142 21.10 -16.57 16.43
N PHE A 143 20.95 -16.28 17.73
CA PHE A 143 19.73 -16.51 18.47
C PHE A 143 19.01 -15.19 18.75
N GLU A 144 17.82 -15.01 18.18
CA GLU A 144 16.95 -13.88 18.50
C GLU A 144 16.04 -14.24 19.68
N ILE A 145 16.16 -13.50 20.79
CA ILE A 145 15.40 -13.80 22.01
C ILE A 145 14.12 -12.99 22.09
N GLY A 146 13.00 -13.68 22.30
CA GLY A 146 11.66 -13.10 22.37
C GLY A 146 11.05 -12.80 21.00
N SER A 147 9.79 -12.39 20.96
CA SER A 147 9.10 -12.11 19.69
C SER A 147 8.00 -11.09 19.89
N THR A 148 7.97 -10.04 19.07
CA THR A 148 6.98 -8.94 19.15
C THR A 148 6.79 -8.42 20.58
N SER A 149 7.90 -8.12 21.25
CA SER A 149 8.00 -7.86 22.70
C SER A 149 7.21 -6.63 23.19
N ASN A 150 6.71 -5.79 22.27
CA ASN A 150 5.86 -4.63 22.55
C ASN A 150 4.37 -4.86 22.19
N ARG A 151 3.97 -6.10 21.88
CA ARG A 151 2.62 -6.49 21.50
C ARG A 151 2.11 -7.60 22.42
N GLN A 152 1.80 -7.25 23.67
CA GLN A 152 1.37 -8.20 24.70
C GLN A 152 0.20 -9.11 24.28
N SER A 153 -0.78 -8.59 23.54
CA SER A 153 -1.92 -9.41 23.08
C SER A 153 -1.55 -10.45 22.02
N TRP A 154 -0.36 -10.37 21.43
CA TRP A 154 0.12 -11.31 20.42
C TRP A 154 1.14 -12.29 21.00
N SER A 155 2.11 -11.78 21.75
CA SER A 155 3.22 -12.59 22.27
C SER A 155 3.07 -13.03 23.71
N GLY A 156 2.13 -12.47 24.47
CA GLY A 156 2.06 -12.63 25.92
C GLY A 156 3.09 -11.79 26.68
N PHE A 157 4.12 -11.25 26.02
CA PHE A 157 5.14 -10.46 26.68
C PHE A 157 4.59 -9.12 27.19
N SER A 158 4.72 -8.90 28.49
CA SER A 158 4.80 -7.57 29.06
C SER A 158 6.25 -7.08 29.01
N PRO A 159 6.52 -5.77 29.16
CA PRO A 159 7.90 -5.29 29.26
C PRO A 159 8.74 -5.98 30.35
N ILE A 160 8.12 -6.31 31.48
CA ILE A 160 8.79 -6.96 32.60
C ILE A 160 9.03 -8.44 32.29
N SER A 161 8.04 -9.15 31.76
CA SER A 161 8.22 -10.58 31.45
C SER A 161 9.22 -10.80 30.30
N TYR A 162 9.29 -9.89 29.32
CA TYR A 162 10.34 -9.90 28.30
C TYR A 162 11.74 -9.66 28.89
N LEU A 163 11.89 -8.65 29.77
CA LEU A 163 13.18 -8.39 30.43
C LEU A 163 13.61 -9.56 31.33
N ARG A 164 12.66 -10.27 31.95
CA ARG A 164 12.93 -11.51 32.69
C ARG A 164 13.41 -12.63 31.78
N ALA A 165 12.78 -12.81 30.61
CA ALA A 165 13.26 -13.76 29.60
C ALA A 165 14.70 -13.47 29.17
N TRP A 166 15.03 -12.20 28.92
CA TRP A 166 16.39 -11.76 28.56
C TRP A 166 17.38 -11.94 29.71
N GLN A 167 16.98 -11.62 30.94
CA GLN A 167 17.81 -11.80 32.14
C GLN A 167 18.23 -13.26 32.33
N ILE A 168 17.36 -14.20 31.97
CA ILE A 168 17.63 -15.63 32.03
C ILE A 168 18.50 -16.07 30.85
N ALA A 169 18.10 -15.73 29.61
CA ALA A 169 18.76 -16.21 28.41
C ALA A 169 20.18 -15.65 28.20
N SER A 170 20.38 -14.36 28.48
CA SER A 170 21.61 -13.68 28.07
C SER A 170 22.89 -14.11 28.80
N PRO A 171 22.88 -14.46 30.11
CA PRO A 171 24.05 -15.02 30.78
C PRO A 171 24.35 -16.48 30.39
N LEU A 172 23.32 -17.27 30.04
CA LEU A 172 23.52 -18.65 29.57
C LEU A 172 24.31 -18.69 28.27
N ALA A 173 24.18 -17.65 27.45
CA ALA A 173 24.94 -17.49 26.22
C ALA A 173 26.45 -17.37 26.46
N ASP A 174 26.93 -16.94 27.64
CA ASP A 174 28.37 -16.80 27.91
C ASP A 174 29.12 -18.14 27.95
N GLN A 175 28.40 -19.25 28.09
CA GLN A 175 28.97 -20.60 28.06
C GLN A 175 29.33 -21.06 26.64
N TYR A 176 28.84 -20.34 25.62
CA TYR A 176 28.96 -20.70 24.22
C TYR A 176 29.48 -19.50 23.41
N ASP A 177 30.11 -19.76 22.27
CA ASP A 177 30.47 -18.70 21.31
C ASP A 177 29.27 -18.38 20.40
N ILE A 178 28.26 -17.70 20.96
CA ILE A 178 27.01 -17.39 20.24
C ILE A 178 26.71 -15.90 20.14
N THR A 179 26.10 -15.53 19.02
CA THR A 179 25.61 -14.17 18.78
C THR A 179 24.15 -14.06 19.22
N LEU A 180 23.86 -13.10 20.11
CA LEU A 180 22.48 -12.79 20.52
C LEU A 180 21.90 -11.62 19.73
N ALA A 181 20.61 -11.76 19.41
CA ALA A 181 19.79 -10.77 18.72
C ALA A 181 18.52 -10.43 19.54
N GLY A 182 18.00 -9.22 19.40
CA GLY A 182 16.79 -8.77 20.08
C GLY A 182 16.60 -7.24 19.98
N PRO A 183 15.47 -6.67 20.43
CA PRO A 183 14.37 -7.29 21.18
C PRO A 183 13.15 -7.73 20.33
N ASN A 184 13.27 -7.76 19.00
CA ASN A 184 12.16 -8.04 18.08
C ASN A 184 10.94 -7.14 18.34
N VAL A 185 11.16 -5.82 18.44
CA VAL A 185 10.07 -4.84 18.58
C VAL A 185 9.30 -4.73 17.28
N SER A 186 7.97 -4.66 17.33
CA SER A 186 7.11 -4.53 16.14
C SER A 186 6.66 -3.11 15.87
N ASP A 187 6.58 -2.77 14.58
CA ASP A 187 6.36 -1.42 14.06
C ASP A 187 7.52 -0.47 14.41
N PHE A 188 7.52 0.72 13.79
CA PHE A 188 8.47 1.78 14.15
C PHE A 188 8.18 2.37 15.54
N GLU A 189 8.78 1.75 16.57
CA GLU A 189 8.55 2.06 17.99
C GLU A 189 9.89 2.36 18.70
N PRO A 190 10.55 3.49 18.37
CA PRO A 190 11.89 3.79 18.87
C PRO A 190 11.96 3.90 20.41
N ILE A 191 10.85 4.25 21.07
CA ILE A 191 10.79 4.35 22.53
C ILE A 191 10.94 2.99 23.22
N TYR A 192 10.34 1.92 22.66
CA TYR A 192 10.49 0.57 23.18
C TYR A 192 11.92 0.07 22.97
N ASN A 193 12.49 0.29 21.79
CA ASN A 193 13.87 -0.06 21.48
C ASN A 193 14.88 0.61 22.43
N MET A 194 14.73 1.92 22.70
CA MET A 194 15.58 2.64 23.67
C MET A 194 15.48 2.03 25.07
N ALA A 195 14.25 1.80 25.54
CA ALA A 195 14.00 1.32 26.89
C ALA A 195 14.49 -0.13 27.10
N TYR A 196 14.19 -1.03 26.16
CA TYR A 196 14.61 -2.43 26.24
C TYR A 196 16.12 -2.57 26.16
N LEU A 197 16.78 -2.02 25.15
CA LEU A 197 18.23 -2.17 25.01
C LEU A 197 19.00 -1.61 26.21
N LYS A 198 18.50 -0.54 26.83
CA LYS A 198 19.10 0.03 28.05
C LYS A 198 18.94 -0.89 29.25
N GLU A 199 17.76 -1.46 29.48
CA GLU A 199 17.52 -2.39 30.58
C GLU A 199 18.22 -3.74 30.35
N MET A 200 18.27 -4.23 29.10
CA MET A 200 19.04 -5.41 28.71
C MET A 200 20.52 -5.25 29.06
N LYS A 201 21.12 -4.08 28.74
CA LYS A 201 22.48 -3.72 29.15
C LYS A 201 22.69 -3.78 30.65
N ARG A 202 21.69 -3.31 31.42
CA ARG A 202 21.75 -3.25 32.88
C ARG A 202 21.65 -4.65 33.50
N LEU A 203 20.81 -5.51 32.93
CA LEU A 203 20.58 -6.87 33.40
C LEU A 203 21.77 -7.77 33.12
N HIS A 204 22.38 -7.63 31.94
CA HIS A 204 23.58 -8.39 31.58
C HIS A 204 24.38 -7.73 30.43
N LYS A 205 23.88 -7.81 29.19
CA LYS A 205 24.50 -7.21 28.00
C LYS A 205 23.47 -6.78 26.95
N VAL A 206 23.88 -5.89 26.05
CA VAL A 206 23.12 -5.52 24.84
C VAL A 206 23.31 -6.63 23.80
N PRO A 207 22.28 -6.99 23.01
CA PRO A 207 22.47 -7.91 21.89
C PRO A 207 23.51 -7.36 20.92
N ALA A 208 24.28 -8.24 20.29
CA ALA A 208 25.16 -7.86 19.19
C ALA A 208 24.33 -7.39 17.98
N ILE A 209 23.15 -7.96 17.78
CA ILE A 209 22.23 -7.63 16.69
C ILE A 209 20.96 -6.99 17.27
N HIS A 210 20.72 -5.71 16.96
CA HIS A 210 19.47 -5.04 17.27
C HIS A 210 18.39 -5.43 16.25
N THR A 211 17.30 -6.06 16.69
CA THR A 211 16.22 -6.50 15.80
C THR A 211 14.92 -5.73 15.98
N ASP A 212 14.27 -5.41 14.86
CA ASP A 212 12.97 -4.73 14.77
C ASP A 212 12.16 -5.26 13.58
N ASN A 213 10.85 -5.40 13.72
CA ASN A 213 9.93 -5.72 12.63
C ASN A 213 9.42 -4.40 12.03
N LEU A 214 10.25 -3.81 11.16
CA LEU A 214 10.11 -2.42 10.70
C LEU A 214 8.96 -2.23 9.69
N PHE A 215 7.73 -2.34 10.17
CA PHE A 215 6.54 -2.18 9.33
C PHE A 215 6.35 -0.75 8.84
N VAL A 216 6.08 -0.63 7.54
CA VAL A 216 5.60 0.60 6.91
C VAL A 216 4.29 0.43 6.13
N GLU A 217 3.68 -0.77 6.17
CA GLU A 217 2.45 -1.08 5.42
C GLU A 217 1.25 -0.15 5.73
N ARG A 218 1.26 0.51 6.90
CA ARG A 218 0.18 1.42 7.32
C ARG A 218 0.30 2.83 6.72
N VAL A 219 1.48 3.20 6.21
CA VAL A 219 1.66 4.39 5.35
C VAL A 219 1.49 4.06 3.86
N ILE A 220 1.28 2.77 3.57
CA ILE A 220 0.89 2.17 2.28
C ILE A 220 2.07 2.05 1.34
N GLU A 221 2.59 3.18 0.90
CA GLU A 221 3.74 3.24 0.00
C GLU A 221 5.03 3.21 0.85
N PRO A 222 6.02 2.35 0.53
CA PRO A 222 7.26 2.23 1.31
C PRO A 222 8.01 3.55 1.54
N GLU A 223 8.02 4.43 0.53
CA GLU A 223 8.69 5.72 0.51
C GLU A 223 7.92 6.84 1.26
N ALA A 224 6.64 6.62 1.60
CA ALA A 224 5.80 7.67 2.15
C ALA A 224 6.21 8.10 3.56
N TYR A 225 6.13 9.40 3.82
CA TYR A 225 6.33 9.92 5.18
C TYR A 225 5.25 9.47 6.14
N ASP A 226 5.68 9.03 7.32
CA ASP A 226 4.79 8.55 8.36
C ASP A 226 4.08 9.68 9.08
N HIS A 227 2.77 9.78 8.82
CA HIS A 227 1.89 10.74 9.42
C HIS A 227 1.24 10.28 10.73
N ARG A 228 1.54 9.05 11.18
CA ARG A 228 0.92 8.44 12.36
C ARG A 228 1.74 8.66 13.62
N VAL A 229 3.06 8.86 13.52
CA VAL A 229 3.95 9.01 14.69
C VAL A 229 3.63 10.29 15.49
N PHE A 230 3.53 11.45 14.82
CA PHE A 230 3.27 12.75 15.47
C PHE A 230 2.18 13.57 14.76
N GLY A 231 1.36 12.91 13.93
CA GLY A 231 0.30 13.55 13.15
C GLY A 231 0.78 14.31 11.90
N LYS A 232 -0.17 14.74 11.08
CA LYS A 232 0.09 15.31 9.73
C LYS A 232 0.92 16.59 9.69
N ARG A 233 0.88 17.40 10.75
CA ARG A 233 1.64 18.66 10.81
C ARG A 233 3.13 18.38 10.98
N ALA A 234 3.47 17.46 11.89
CA ALA A 234 4.84 17.06 12.16
C ALA A 234 5.46 16.25 11.00
N THR A 235 4.65 15.55 10.20
CA THR A 235 5.12 14.76 9.03
C THR A 235 6.03 15.55 8.10
N LYS A 236 5.67 16.80 7.79
CA LYS A 236 6.46 17.65 6.88
C LYS A 236 7.80 18.10 7.46
N ILE A 237 7.89 18.17 8.79
CA ILE A 237 9.09 18.61 9.51
C ILE A 237 10.01 17.43 9.76
N LEU A 238 9.45 16.31 10.24
CA LEU A 238 10.22 15.15 10.65
C LEU A 238 10.66 14.28 9.46
N LYS A 239 9.89 14.30 8.35
CA LYS A 239 10.16 13.52 7.12
C LYS A 239 10.49 12.05 7.41
N LEU A 240 9.71 11.40 8.27
CA LEU A 240 9.92 10.00 8.66
C LEU A 240 9.53 9.03 7.54
N ASN A 241 10.39 8.87 6.52
CA ASN A 241 10.31 7.78 5.55
C ASN A 241 11.04 6.53 6.06
N LEU A 242 11.03 5.45 5.27
CA LEU A 242 11.70 4.19 5.57
C LEU A 242 13.20 4.37 5.90
N THR A 243 13.95 5.10 5.07
CA THR A 243 15.38 5.39 5.29
C THR A 243 15.62 6.03 6.66
N LYS A 244 14.88 7.09 6.99
CA LYS A 244 15.03 7.76 8.28
C LYS A 244 14.66 6.86 9.45
N LYS A 245 13.58 6.08 9.32
CA LYS A 245 13.15 5.14 10.35
C LYS A 245 14.22 4.08 10.64
N ALA A 246 14.74 3.43 9.59
CA ALA A 246 15.82 2.46 9.71
C ALA A 246 17.04 3.06 10.39
N ARG A 247 17.46 4.28 10.00
CA ARG A 247 18.58 5.00 10.64
C ARG A 247 18.32 5.36 12.08
N ILE A 248 17.09 5.70 12.46
CA ILE A 248 16.73 5.97 13.85
C ILE A 248 16.89 4.70 14.68
N ILE A 249 16.37 3.56 14.20
CA ILE A 249 16.51 2.26 14.88
C ILE A 249 18.00 1.90 15.01
N ALA A 250 18.76 1.97 13.92
CA ALA A 250 20.20 1.66 13.93
C ALA A 250 21.01 2.59 14.85
N ALA A 251 20.70 3.89 14.85
CA ALA A 251 21.36 4.85 15.73
C ALA A 251 21.07 4.57 17.21
N ILE A 252 19.87 4.07 17.55
CA ILE A 252 19.53 3.64 18.91
C ILE A 252 20.38 2.42 19.30
N GLY A 253 20.41 1.39 18.46
CA GLY A 253 21.21 0.18 18.66
C GLY A 253 22.68 0.49 18.86
N LYS A 254 23.31 1.16 17.89
CA LYS A 254 24.73 1.56 17.93
C LYS A 254 25.09 2.37 19.17
N ARG A 255 24.23 3.30 19.57
CA ARG A 255 24.45 4.13 20.77
C ARG A 255 24.48 3.30 22.05
N LEU A 256 23.66 2.26 22.14
CA LEU A 256 23.55 1.44 23.35
C LEU A 256 24.58 0.30 23.40
N GLY A 257 25.07 -0.13 22.23
CA GLY A 257 26.19 -1.05 22.08
C GLY A 257 25.94 -2.22 21.12
N ALA A 258 24.84 -2.21 20.36
CA ALA A 258 24.64 -3.19 19.29
C ALA A 258 25.60 -2.90 18.13
N LEU A 259 26.04 -3.97 17.45
CA LEU A 259 26.99 -3.91 16.34
C LEU A 259 26.27 -3.84 14.99
N GLN A 260 25.12 -4.49 14.89
CA GLN A 260 24.31 -4.60 13.68
C GLN A 260 22.85 -4.32 13.98
N THR A 261 22.07 -4.01 12.94
CA THR A 261 20.64 -3.74 12.97
C THR A 261 19.93 -4.53 11.89
N PHE A 262 19.06 -5.45 12.27
CA PHE A 262 18.29 -6.27 11.32
C PHE A 262 16.82 -5.88 11.35
N CYS A 263 16.22 -5.79 10.16
CA CYS A 263 14.77 -5.87 10.03
C CYS A 263 14.39 -7.35 9.97
N THR A 264 13.80 -7.92 11.02
CA THR A 264 13.56 -9.37 11.10
C THR A 264 12.18 -9.83 10.60
N TYR A 265 11.28 -8.87 10.33
CA TYR A 265 10.03 -9.15 9.62
C TYR A 265 9.45 -7.88 8.98
N ASN A 266 9.01 -7.97 7.73
CA ASN A 266 8.11 -6.99 7.10
C ASN A 266 7.29 -7.65 5.99
N CYS A 267 6.07 -7.18 5.75
CA CYS A 267 5.21 -7.68 4.68
C CYS A 267 4.10 -6.69 4.32
N TRP A 268 3.48 -6.89 3.15
CA TRP A 268 2.15 -6.35 2.84
C TRP A 268 1.17 -7.50 2.64
N THR A 269 0.02 -7.43 3.32
CA THR A 269 -1.03 -8.45 3.19
C THR A 269 -1.88 -8.20 1.94
N VAL A 270 -2.17 -9.25 1.17
CA VAL A 270 -3.05 -9.22 -0.02
C VAL A 270 -4.45 -8.71 0.35
N LYS A 271 -4.98 -9.17 1.50
CA LYS A 271 -6.28 -8.74 2.06
C LYS A 271 -6.40 -7.22 2.27
N ARG A 272 -5.28 -6.53 2.57
CA ARG A 272 -5.29 -5.08 2.78
C ARG A 272 -5.13 -4.33 1.46
N LEU A 273 -4.31 -4.87 0.55
CA LEU A 273 -4.09 -4.33 -0.77
C LEU A 273 -5.36 -4.39 -1.63
N SER A 274 -6.18 -5.44 -1.49
CA SER A 274 -7.44 -5.61 -2.24
C SER A 274 -8.45 -4.48 -2.02
N ARG A 275 -8.31 -3.71 -0.94
CA ARG A 275 -9.13 -2.52 -0.67
C ARG A 275 -8.77 -1.32 -1.56
N ARG A 276 -7.69 -1.40 -2.35
CA ARG A 276 -7.05 -0.27 -3.03
C ARG A 276 -6.66 -0.53 -4.46
N THR A 277 -6.55 -1.81 -4.83
CA THR A 277 -6.18 -2.26 -6.17
C THR A 277 -7.05 -3.45 -6.54
N THR A 278 -7.34 -3.59 -7.83
CA THR A 278 -7.94 -4.80 -8.40
C THR A 278 -6.98 -5.97 -8.46
N ASP A 279 -5.67 -5.70 -8.48
CA ASP A 279 -4.61 -6.71 -8.47
C ASP A 279 -3.73 -6.56 -7.21
N PRO A 280 -4.14 -7.18 -6.08
CA PRO A 280 -3.41 -7.07 -4.82
C PRO A 280 -2.12 -7.89 -4.79
N GLU A 281 -1.99 -8.96 -5.58
CA GLU A 281 -0.77 -9.78 -5.61
C GLU A 281 0.34 -9.07 -6.38
N GLN A 282 0.01 -8.45 -7.51
CA GLN A 282 0.96 -7.59 -8.22
C GLN A 282 1.38 -6.40 -7.35
N LYS A 283 0.44 -5.75 -6.64
CA LYS A 283 0.78 -4.64 -5.75
C LYS A 283 1.65 -5.07 -4.56
N GLN A 284 1.52 -6.31 -4.10
CA GLN A 284 2.41 -6.89 -3.08
C GLN A 284 3.84 -6.97 -3.61
N ALA A 285 4.02 -7.40 -4.87
CA ALA A 285 5.30 -7.43 -5.55
C ALA A 285 5.89 -6.01 -5.73
N ASP A 286 5.08 -5.04 -6.17
CA ASP A 286 5.52 -3.64 -6.31
C ASP A 286 6.11 -3.11 -5.00
N TYR A 287 5.39 -3.27 -3.87
CA TYR A 287 5.84 -2.74 -2.58
C TYR A 287 6.98 -3.53 -1.96
N LEU A 288 7.07 -4.84 -2.22
CA LEU A 288 8.23 -5.66 -1.86
C LEU A 288 9.49 -5.10 -2.51
N THR A 289 9.49 -4.94 -3.84
CA THR A 289 10.64 -4.43 -4.58
C THR A 289 11.04 -3.04 -4.11
N ARG A 290 10.07 -2.12 -3.98
CA ARG A 290 10.33 -0.76 -3.50
C ARG A 290 10.91 -0.73 -2.09
N TYR A 291 10.36 -1.52 -1.15
CA TYR A 291 10.86 -1.59 0.22
C TYR A 291 12.31 -2.08 0.26
N LEU A 292 12.61 -3.16 -0.46
CA LEU A 292 13.94 -3.76 -0.48
C LEU A 292 14.99 -2.85 -1.13
N VAL A 293 14.65 -2.18 -2.24
CA VAL A 293 15.55 -1.22 -2.90
C VAL A 293 15.86 -0.05 -1.96
N ILE A 294 14.84 0.54 -1.31
CA ILE A 294 15.05 1.64 -0.36
C ILE A 294 15.88 1.19 0.83
N SER A 295 15.59 0.01 1.40
CA SER A 295 16.33 -0.53 2.55
C SER A 295 17.78 -0.82 2.18
N ALA A 296 18.06 -1.44 1.04
CA ALA A 296 19.41 -1.72 0.55
C ALA A 296 20.21 -0.42 0.33
N ALA A 297 19.58 0.61 -0.26
CA ALA A 297 20.22 1.91 -0.46
C ALA A 297 20.28 2.80 0.80
N SER A 298 19.72 2.36 1.95
CA SER A 298 19.62 3.20 3.14
C SER A 298 20.93 3.34 3.92
N GLY A 299 21.79 2.31 3.83
CA GLY A 299 23.01 2.14 4.65
C GLY A 299 22.74 1.98 6.14
N ALA A 300 21.51 1.63 6.53
CA ALA A 300 21.07 1.62 7.92
C ALA A 300 20.81 0.22 8.48
N LEU A 301 20.62 -0.78 7.62
CA LEU A 301 20.33 -2.16 7.99
C LEU A 301 21.42 -3.05 7.41
N GLU A 302 21.86 -4.04 8.17
CA GLU A 302 22.79 -5.07 7.73
C GLU A 302 22.05 -6.30 7.17
N LYS A 303 20.74 -6.43 7.48
CA LYS A 303 19.91 -7.51 6.96
C LYS A 303 18.42 -7.18 6.98
N VAL A 304 17.70 -7.70 5.99
CA VAL A 304 16.24 -7.65 5.92
C VAL A 304 15.68 -9.05 5.69
N TYR A 305 14.93 -9.54 6.66
CA TYR A 305 14.10 -10.73 6.53
C TYR A 305 12.70 -10.32 6.07
N TRP A 306 12.33 -10.75 4.86
CA TRP A 306 10.95 -10.63 4.40
C TRP A 306 10.04 -11.56 5.21
N GLY A 307 8.74 -11.26 5.27
CA GLY A 307 7.74 -12.03 6.01
C GLY A 307 7.61 -13.50 5.58
N ALA A 308 6.47 -14.12 5.86
CA ALA A 308 6.27 -15.55 5.58
C ALA A 308 6.62 -15.92 4.12
N LEU A 309 7.35 -17.03 3.93
CA LEU A 309 7.54 -17.61 2.59
C LEU A 309 6.22 -18.13 2.02
N ILE A 310 5.49 -18.95 2.78
CA ILE A 310 4.30 -19.69 2.36
C ILE A 310 3.09 -19.33 3.21
N CYS A 311 2.24 -18.45 2.72
CA CYS A 311 1.02 -18.06 3.41
C CYS A 311 0.04 -17.38 2.44
N LYS A 312 -1.24 -17.72 2.52
CA LYS A 312 -2.29 -17.07 1.71
C LYS A 312 -2.40 -15.57 1.95
N ARG A 313 -2.23 -15.11 3.19
CA ARG A 313 -2.51 -13.72 3.57
C ARG A 313 -1.38 -12.76 3.20
N ASP A 314 -0.15 -13.15 3.51
CA ASP A 314 1.03 -12.28 3.44
C ASP A 314 2.28 -12.94 2.84
N GLY A 315 2.20 -14.23 2.50
CA GLY A 315 3.32 -14.94 1.92
C GLY A 315 3.55 -14.62 0.45
N MET A 316 4.71 -15.03 -0.06
CA MET A 316 5.02 -14.93 -1.49
C MET A 316 4.56 -16.17 -2.27
N ILE A 317 4.29 -17.26 -1.55
CA ILE A 317 3.67 -18.47 -2.06
C ILE A 317 2.30 -18.57 -1.41
N ASP A 318 1.26 -18.65 -2.23
CA ASP A 318 -0.09 -18.94 -1.78
C ASP A 318 -0.17 -20.38 -1.33
N CYS A 319 -0.70 -20.63 -0.12
CA CYS A 319 -0.86 -21.97 0.41
C CYS A 319 -2.25 -22.57 0.14
N GLY A 320 -3.19 -21.82 -0.45
CA GLY A 320 -4.53 -22.33 -0.77
C GLY A 320 -5.51 -22.46 0.41
N SER A 321 -5.03 -22.58 1.66
CA SER A 321 -5.87 -22.71 2.88
C SER A 321 -6.83 -21.52 3.08
N ASP A 322 -8.08 -21.73 3.47
CA ASP A 322 -9.02 -20.67 3.86
C ASP A 322 -8.88 -20.19 5.31
N ASP A 323 -8.02 -20.85 6.09
CA ASP A 323 -7.92 -20.64 7.53
C ASP A 323 -7.14 -19.37 7.89
N TYR A 324 -7.62 -18.68 8.92
CA TYR A 324 -6.88 -17.59 9.53
C TYR A 324 -5.86 -18.15 10.52
N PRO A 325 -4.63 -17.61 10.57
CA PRO A 325 -3.65 -18.14 11.50
C PRO A 325 -4.02 -17.83 12.95
N ASP A 326 -3.87 -18.83 13.83
CA ASP A 326 -4.15 -18.72 15.28
C ASP A 326 -3.25 -17.69 15.96
N TYR A 327 -2.05 -17.50 15.42
CA TYR A 327 -1.07 -16.51 15.82
C TYR A 327 -0.75 -15.60 14.64
N GLU A 328 -0.42 -14.33 14.92
CA GLU A 328 0.14 -13.47 13.88
C GLU A 328 1.51 -14.01 13.45
N ASN A 329 1.71 -14.25 12.14
CA ASN A 329 2.97 -14.82 11.61
C ASN A 329 4.23 -14.05 12.03
N VAL A 330 4.12 -12.73 12.24
CA VAL A 330 5.24 -11.92 12.74
C VAL A 330 5.65 -12.29 14.16
N THR A 331 4.71 -12.77 14.97
CA THR A 331 4.95 -13.25 16.33
C THR A 331 5.37 -14.71 16.33
N TYR A 332 4.58 -15.56 15.69
CA TYR A 332 4.85 -16.98 15.60
C TYR A 332 4.35 -17.54 14.27
N TYR A 333 5.24 -17.64 13.29
CA TYR A 333 5.01 -18.36 12.05
C TYR A 333 5.14 -19.86 12.31
N ARG A 334 4.13 -20.41 12.98
CA ARG A 334 4.11 -21.78 13.51
C ARG A 334 4.14 -22.84 12.42
N GLN A 335 3.24 -22.72 11.45
CA GLN A 335 3.05 -23.74 10.42
C GLN A 335 2.44 -23.17 9.14
N VAL A 336 2.72 -23.85 8.04
CA VAL A 336 2.03 -23.76 6.75
C VAL A 336 0.76 -24.60 6.84
N ARG A 337 -0.40 -24.00 6.55
CA ARG A 337 -1.74 -24.61 6.72
C ARG A 337 -2.31 -25.24 5.45
N GLY A 338 -1.66 -25.01 4.32
CA GLY A 338 -2.09 -25.51 3.02
C GLY A 338 -1.44 -26.83 2.67
N GLU A 339 -2.01 -27.51 1.69
CA GLU A 339 -1.41 -28.70 1.09
C GLU A 339 -0.37 -28.31 0.04
N VAL A 340 0.75 -29.03 -0.01
CA VAL A 340 1.87 -28.73 -0.93
C VAL A 340 1.42 -28.69 -2.40
N GLN A 341 0.49 -29.55 -2.79
CA GLN A 341 -0.06 -29.57 -4.15
C GLN A 341 -0.84 -28.30 -4.54
N SER A 342 -1.31 -27.53 -3.55
CA SER A 342 -2.03 -26.27 -3.77
C SER A 342 -1.11 -25.04 -3.78
N PHE A 343 0.20 -25.22 -3.58
CA PHE A 343 1.13 -24.10 -3.49
C PHE A 343 1.28 -23.40 -4.85
N ARG A 344 1.14 -22.08 -4.85
CA ARG A 344 1.28 -21.25 -6.06
C ARG A 344 2.14 -20.03 -5.79
N ASN A 345 3.20 -19.88 -6.56
CA ASN A 345 4.04 -18.68 -6.51
C ASN A 345 3.24 -17.44 -6.95
N ARG A 346 3.25 -16.41 -6.10
CA ARG A 346 2.67 -15.10 -6.41
C ARG A 346 3.70 -14.26 -7.20
N PRO A 347 3.29 -13.17 -7.87
CA PRO A 347 4.23 -12.21 -8.47
C PRO A 347 5.35 -11.76 -7.52
N SER A 348 5.08 -11.63 -6.22
CA SER A 348 6.08 -11.26 -5.22
C SER A 348 7.23 -12.26 -5.08
N PHE A 349 7.02 -13.55 -5.39
CA PHE A 349 8.09 -14.56 -5.38
C PHE A 349 9.13 -14.25 -6.47
N TYR A 350 8.67 -14.03 -7.70
CA TYR A 350 9.53 -13.68 -8.84
C TYR A 350 10.18 -12.30 -8.65
N ALA A 351 9.44 -11.34 -8.09
CA ALA A 351 9.96 -10.02 -7.77
C ALA A 351 11.09 -10.09 -6.73
N TYR A 352 10.93 -10.92 -5.70
CA TYR A 352 11.95 -11.09 -4.68
C TYR A 352 13.19 -11.76 -5.23
N LYS A 353 13.02 -12.85 -5.99
CA LYS A 353 14.11 -13.52 -6.72
C LYS A 353 14.90 -12.51 -7.55
N PHE A 354 14.22 -11.72 -8.38
CA PHE A 354 14.89 -10.77 -9.26
C PHE A 354 15.61 -9.67 -8.49
N VAL A 355 15.03 -9.16 -7.39
CA VAL A 355 15.72 -8.20 -6.51
C VAL A 355 16.98 -8.79 -5.89
N VAL A 356 16.93 -10.03 -5.38
CA VAL A 356 18.10 -10.73 -4.82
C VAL A 356 19.18 -10.86 -5.89
N GLU A 357 18.82 -11.34 -7.08
CA GLU A 357 19.75 -11.49 -8.20
C GLU A 357 20.39 -10.17 -8.64
N GLN A 358 19.63 -9.08 -8.69
CA GLN A 358 20.11 -7.78 -9.19
C GLN A 358 20.87 -6.97 -8.15
N LEU A 359 20.61 -7.16 -6.84
CA LEU A 359 21.15 -6.28 -5.79
C LEU A 359 22.18 -6.94 -4.87
N SER A 360 22.27 -8.26 -4.83
CA SER A 360 23.32 -8.93 -4.04
C SER A 360 24.72 -8.63 -4.59
N ASN A 361 25.68 -8.36 -3.70
CA ASN A 361 27.06 -7.97 -4.04
C ASN A 361 27.14 -6.74 -4.95
N THR A 362 26.31 -5.74 -4.68
CA THR A 362 26.31 -4.47 -5.43
C THR A 362 26.63 -3.30 -4.53
N ARG A 363 26.94 -2.17 -5.16
CA ARG A 363 27.17 -0.90 -4.49
C ARG A 363 26.13 0.13 -4.94
N SER A 364 25.26 0.54 -4.02
CA SER A 364 24.32 1.65 -4.25
C SER A 364 25.09 2.97 -4.28
N VAL A 365 25.18 3.60 -5.45
CA VAL A 365 25.89 4.87 -5.67
C VAL A 365 24.95 6.07 -5.78
N GLN A 366 23.64 5.84 -5.93
CA GLN A 366 22.61 6.87 -5.81
C GLN A 366 21.32 6.27 -5.25
N GLY A 367 20.68 6.96 -4.30
CA GLY A 367 19.35 6.61 -3.83
C GLY A 367 18.47 7.84 -3.62
N VAL A 368 17.45 8.01 -4.45
CA VAL A 368 16.55 9.18 -4.41
C VAL A 368 15.13 8.70 -4.23
N SER A 369 14.50 9.08 -3.11
CA SER A 369 13.05 9.04 -2.92
C SER A 369 12.57 10.48 -2.74
N ALA A 370 12.29 11.15 -3.86
CA ALA A 370 12.08 12.59 -3.89
C ALA A 370 10.66 12.98 -3.46
N ASP A 371 10.53 14.18 -2.88
CA ASP A 371 9.26 14.76 -2.43
C ASP A 371 8.25 14.94 -3.57
N ASN A 372 8.75 15.03 -4.82
CA ASN A 372 7.94 15.13 -6.04
C ASN A 372 7.27 13.80 -6.43
N GLY A 373 7.51 12.69 -5.71
CA GLY A 373 6.92 11.38 -5.97
C GLY A 373 7.68 10.54 -7.00
N ILE A 374 8.92 10.92 -7.33
CA ILE A 374 9.80 10.16 -8.22
C ILE A 374 10.86 9.46 -7.37
N ASN A 375 11.08 8.19 -7.67
CA ASN A 375 12.07 7.36 -7.00
C ASN A 375 13.07 6.84 -8.03
N HIS A 376 14.36 7.00 -7.75
CA HIS A 376 15.43 6.62 -8.67
C HIS A 376 16.67 6.16 -7.89
N PHE A 377 17.16 4.97 -8.21
CA PHE A 377 18.30 4.34 -7.56
C PHE A 377 19.30 3.85 -8.60
N ILE A 378 20.59 3.87 -8.26
CA ILE A 378 21.68 3.40 -9.12
C ILE A 378 22.54 2.45 -8.29
N PHE A 379 22.74 1.25 -8.81
CA PHE A 379 23.60 0.22 -8.25
C PHE A 379 24.69 -0.16 -9.25
N GLU A 380 25.93 -0.24 -8.78
CA GLU A 380 27.07 -0.77 -9.53
C GLU A 380 27.28 -2.24 -9.16
N ALA A 381 27.42 -3.10 -10.16
CA ALA A 381 27.69 -4.53 -10.00
C ALA A 381 28.87 -4.91 -10.91
N GLN A 382 30.07 -5.03 -10.35
CA GLN A 382 31.31 -5.27 -11.11
C GLN A 382 31.54 -4.21 -12.20
N GLN A 383 31.32 -4.54 -13.48
CA GLN A 383 31.41 -3.60 -14.61
C GLN A 383 30.05 -3.11 -15.11
N GLN A 384 28.94 -3.64 -14.57
CA GLN A 384 27.59 -3.27 -14.98
C GLN A 384 26.97 -2.24 -14.04
N GLU A 385 25.95 -1.55 -14.54
CA GLU A 385 25.19 -0.56 -13.77
C GLU A 385 23.69 -0.79 -13.94
N ILE A 386 22.95 -0.68 -12.84
CA ILE A 386 21.53 -0.95 -12.79
C ILE A 386 20.82 0.29 -12.25
N HIS A 387 19.96 0.86 -13.07
CA HIS A 387 19.05 1.93 -12.66
C HIS A 387 17.69 1.32 -12.32
N ILE A 388 17.14 1.70 -11.17
CA ILE A 388 15.81 1.29 -10.73
C ILE A 388 14.98 2.53 -10.52
N ALA A 389 13.84 2.62 -11.20
CA ALA A 389 12.98 3.79 -11.10
C ALA A 389 11.50 3.43 -11.01
N TRP A 390 10.76 4.24 -10.23
CA TRP A 390 9.31 4.20 -10.17
C TRP A 390 8.75 5.56 -9.74
N CYS A 391 7.46 5.74 -9.97
CA CYS A 391 6.68 6.87 -9.50
C CYS A 391 5.78 6.46 -8.34
N LYS A 392 5.29 7.45 -7.60
CA LYS A 392 4.22 7.30 -6.63
C LYS A 392 3.00 6.61 -7.24
N ASP A 393 2.25 5.88 -6.43
CA ASP A 393 1.07 5.15 -6.87
C ASP A 393 0.09 6.00 -7.68
N GLY A 394 -0.23 5.52 -8.88
CA GLY A 394 -1.20 6.15 -9.77
C GLY A 394 -0.71 7.29 -10.61
N TYR A 395 0.60 7.44 -10.74
CA TYR A 395 1.20 8.47 -11.56
C TYR A 395 2.23 7.86 -12.50
N SER A 396 2.55 8.61 -13.54
CA SER A 396 3.59 8.28 -14.48
C SER A 396 4.41 9.52 -14.82
N LEU A 397 5.63 9.28 -15.28
CA LEU A 397 6.58 10.28 -15.72
C LEU A 397 7.16 9.82 -17.06
N PRO A 398 7.16 10.65 -18.13
CA PRO A 398 7.85 10.28 -19.37
C PRO A 398 9.31 9.95 -19.08
N ILE A 399 9.80 8.82 -19.60
CA ILE A 399 11.16 8.35 -19.31
C ILE A 399 12.23 9.35 -19.77
N THR A 400 11.92 10.09 -20.83
CA THR A 400 12.73 11.19 -21.38
C THR A 400 12.94 12.35 -20.41
N SER A 401 12.12 12.46 -19.36
CA SER A 401 12.30 13.44 -18.30
C SER A 401 13.56 13.15 -17.46
N ILE A 402 13.90 11.86 -17.28
CA ILE A 402 15.10 11.42 -16.57
C ILE A 402 16.27 11.30 -17.55
N TYR A 403 16.05 10.65 -18.68
CA TYR A 403 17.07 10.34 -19.68
C TYR A 403 16.81 11.17 -20.93
N SER A 404 17.49 12.32 -21.04
CA SER A 404 17.31 13.27 -22.15
C SER A 404 17.88 12.77 -23.47
N GLU A 405 18.86 11.87 -23.39
CA GLU A 405 19.45 11.19 -24.54
C GLU A 405 18.81 9.81 -24.72
N GLN A 406 18.80 9.33 -25.96
CA GLN A 406 18.31 7.98 -26.25
C GLN A 406 19.21 6.97 -25.54
N LEU A 407 18.59 6.08 -24.76
CA LEU A 407 19.33 5.03 -24.07
C LEU A 407 19.72 3.95 -25.09
N GLU A 408 21.01 3.88 -25.40
CA GLU A 408 21.57 2.87 -26.30
C GLU A 408 22.20 1.71 -25.52
N ASN A 409 22.19 0.52 -26.13
CA ASN A 409 22.83 -0.68 -25.57
C ASN A 409 22.38 -1.04 -24.13
N ILE A 410 21.10 -0.87 -23.82
CA ILE A 410 20.51 -1.22 -22.53
C ILE A 410 19.69 -2.51 -22.60
N THR A 411 19.48 -3.14 -21.44
CA THR A 411 18.44 -4.15 -21.27
C THR A 411 17.46 -3.68 -20.19
N VAL A 412 16.16 -3.68 -20.50
CA VAL A 412 15.12 -3.30 -19.54
C VAL A 412 14.37 -4.52 -19.08
N PHE A 413 14.10 -4.60 -17.77
CA PHE A 413 13.28 -5.63 -17.16
C PHE A 413 12.14 -4.98 -16.37
N ASP A 414 11.00 -5.66 -16.31
CA ASP A 414 10.01 -5.39 -15.27
C ASP A 414 10.48 -5.90 -13.91
N LEU A 415 9.72 -5.60 -12.86
CA LEU A 415 10.04 -6.03 -11.50
C LEU A 415 10.01 -7.55 -11.30
N LEU A 416 9.42 -8.33 -12.21
CA LEU A 416 9.34 -9.79 -12.14
C LEU A 416 10.51 -10.49 -12.85
N GLY A 417 11.44 -9.71 -13.41
CA GLY A 417 12.60 -10.21 -14.16
C GLY A 417 12.30 -10.51 -15.62
N LYS A 418 11.14 -10.13 -16.15
CA LYS A 418 10.83 -10.29 -17.57
C LYS A 418 11.50 -9.18 -18.37
N LYS A 419 12.33 -9.57 -19.34
CA LYS A 419 12.93 -8.63 -20.30
C LYS A 419 11.83 -7.98 -21.14
N LEU A 420 11.84 -6.65 -21.20
CA LEU A 420 10.95 -5.87 -22.05
C LEU A 420 11.52 -5.78 -23.46
N VAL A 421 10.65 -5.87 -24.47
CA VAL A 421 11.02 -5.81 -25.90
C VAL A 421 11.45 -4.40 -26.28
N GLU A 422 10.76 -3.39 -25.71
CA GLU A 422 10.99 -1.97 -25.98
C GLU A 422 11.12 -1.21 -24.66
N LEU A 423 11.79 -0.05 -24.73
CA LEU A 423 11.87 0.89 -23.61
C LEU A 423 10.48 1.49 -23.35
N PRO A 424 9.91 1.37 -22.14
CA PRO A 424 8.64 2.00 -21.83
C PRO A 424 8.71 3.52 -21.97
N SER A 425 7.71 4.13 -22.60
CA SER A 425 7.60 5.60 -22.73
C SER A 425 7.48 6.30 -21.38
N TYR A 426 7.02 5.59 -20.34
CA TYR A 426 6.78 6.14 -19.01
C TYR A 426 7.38 5.26 -17.90
N ILE A 427 7.95 5.93 -16.90
CA ILE A 427 8.18 5.37 -15.57
C ILE A 427 6.85 5.45 -14.82
N THR A 428 6.44 4.36 -14.18
CA THR A 428 5.12 4.25 -13.54
C THR A 428 5.26 3.83 -12.08
N GLU A 429 4.14 3.50 -11.43
CA GLU A 429 4.16 2.91 -10.10
C GLU A 429 4.86 1.53 -10.04
N GLN A 430 4.93 0.79 -11.15
CA GLN A 430 5.67 -0.47 -11.15
C GLN A 430 7.16 -0.19 -11.36
N PRO A 431 8.05 -0.69 -10.47
CA PRO A 431 9.48 -0.57 -10.65
C PRO A 431 9.93 -1.19 -11.99
N ILE A 432 10.83 -0.48 -12.67
CA ILE A 432 11.56 -0.98 -13.83
C ILE A 432 13.05 -1.02 -13.51
N PHE A 433 13.75 -1.99 -14.11
CA PHE A 433 15.19 -2.17 -14.00
C PHE A 433 15.81 -1.90 -15.36
N ILE A 434 16.64 -0.87 -15.47
CA ILE A 434 17.37 -0.53 -16.68
C ILE A 434 18.83 -0.90 -16.43
N ARG A 435 19.30 -1.96 -17.11
CA ARG A 435 20.66 -2.47 -16.98
C ARG A 435 21.52 -1.95 -18.12
N PHE A 436 22.64 -1.35 -17.74
CA PHE A 436 23.72 -0.92 -18.61
C PHE A 436 24.86 -1.94 -18.55
N PRO A 437 25.48 -2.29 -19.69
CA PRO A 437 26.56 -3.26 -19.74
C PRO A 437 27.89 -2.72 -19.21
N ALA A 438 27.99 -1.40 -19.06
CA ALA A 438 29.13 -0.67 -18.52
C ALA A 438 28.65 0.38 -17.51
N ILE A 439 29.52 0.76 -16.58
CA ILE A 439 29.32 1.92 -15.70
C ILE A 439 29.16 3.19 -16.55
N GLN A 440 28.13 3.98 -16.28
CA GLN A 440 27.84 5.17 -17.08
C GLN A 440 28.66 6.38 -16.62
N ALA A 441 29.31 7.04 -17.57
CA ALA A 441 30.07 8.27 -17.30
C ALA A 441 29.16 9.45 -16.92
N MET A 442 27.95 9.52 -17.52
CA MET A 442 26.96 10.54 -17.24
C MET A 442 25.70 9.91 -16.65
N ARG A 443 25.42 10.23 -15.38
CA ARG A 443 24.23 9.76 -14.64
C ARG A 443 23.24 10.91 -14.43
N PRO A 444 21.92 10.64 -14.39
CA PRO A 444 20.97 11.61 -13.87
C PRO A 444 21.29 11.94 -12.41
N SER A 445 21.64 13.20 -12.12
CA SER A 445 22.00 13.62 -10.77
C SER A 445 20.79 13.60 -9.83
N ALA A 446 21.04 13.38 -8.53
CA ALA A 446 19.99 13.47 -7.51
C ALA A 446 19.29 14.86 -7.51
N GLU A 447 20.02 15.94 -7.78
CA GLU A 447 19.45 17.28 -7.91
C GLU A 447 18.49 17.39 -9.12
N LYS A 448 18.87 16.81 -10.27
CA LYS A 448 17.97 16.70 -11.43
C LYS A 448 16.70 15.97 -11.02
N ILE A 449 16.80 14.79 -10.40
CA ILE A 449 15.61 14.01 -9.99
C ILE A 449 14.71 14.81 -9.03
N ASN A 450 15.27 15.51 -8.05
CA ASN A 450 14.51 16.31 -7.08
C ASN A 450 13.86 17.56 -7.69
N SER A 451 14.45 18.12 -8.75
CA SER A 451 13.93 19.30 -9.46
C SER A 451 12.90 18.97 -10.54
N LEU A 452 12.72 17.69 -10.88
CA LEU A 452 11.66 17.25 -11.78
C LEU A 452 10.27 17.64 -11.26
N ILE A 453 9.34 17.66 -12.21
CA ILE A 453 7.93 17.95 -12.01
C ILE A 453 7.36 17.29 -10.74
N ASP A 454 6.73 18.11 -9.90
CA ASP A 454 6.05 17.62 -8.70
C ASP A 454 4.78 16.86 -9.12
N LEU A 455 4.87 15.52 -9.13
CA LEU A 455 3.75 14.68 -9.48
C LEU A 455 2.57 14.98 -8.57
N ASN A 456 2.79 15.27 -7.28
CA ASN A 456 1.72 15.63 -6.33
C ASN A 456 0.96 16.93 -6.70
N LYS A 457 1.50 17.77 -7.58
CA LYS A 457 0.87 19.01 -8.08
C LYS A 457 0.34 18.85 -9.50
N GLN A 458 1.08 18.19 -10.38
CA GLN A 458 0.71 18.04 -11.79
C GLN A 458 -0.09 16.76 -12.09
N ASN A 459 -0.32 15.90 -11.09
CA ASN A 459 -1.21 14.73 -11.01
C ASN A 459 -2.07 14.43 -12.25
N ILE A 460 -1.51 13.80 -13.29
CA ILE A 460 -2.33 13.08 -14.28
C ILE A 460 -2.39 11.65 -13.79
N ALA A 461 -3.57 11.21 -13.36
CA ALA A 461 -3.71 9.85 -12.87
C ALA A 461 -3.46 8.85 -14.00
N PHE A 462 -2.71 7.81 -13.67
CA PHE A 462 -2.31 6.70 -14.51
C PHE A 462 -2.69 5.37 -13.84
N SER A 463 -2.94 4.33 -14.64
CA SER A 463 -3.20 2.97 -14.16
C SER A 463 -2.27 1.99 -14.86
N ALA A 464 -1.31 1.42 -14.12
CA ALA A 464 -0.42 0.38 -14.64
C ALA A 464 -1.17 -0.91 -15.01
N LEU A 465 -2.34 -1.13 -14.37
CA LEU A 465 -3.18 -2.31 -14.57
C LEU A 465 -4.21 -2.11 -15.71
N ALA A 466 -4.23 -0.96 -16.37
CA ALA A 466 -5.13 -0.75 -17.49
C ALA A 466 -4.67 -1.57 -18.70
N HIS A 467 -5.62 -2.22 -19.39
CA HIS A 467 -5.33 -2.90 -20.65
C HIS A 467 -5.09 -1.90 -21.79
N GLN A 468 -5.62 -0.68 -21.65
CA GLN A 468 -5.46 0.42 -22.59
C GLN A 468 -4.04 1.01 -22.59
N GLN A 469 -3.61 1.55 -23.73
CA GLN A 469 -2.47 2.45 -23.81
C GLN A 469 -2.83 3.80 -23.19
N PHE A 470 -1.85 4.46 -22.58
CA PHE A 470 -1.96 5.80 -22.02
C PHE A 470 -0.95 6.71 -22.71
N GLU A 471 -1.39 7.90 -23.11
CA GLU A 471 -0.52 8.95 -23.64
C GLU A 471 -0.81 10.31 -23.04
N GLN A 472 0.24 11.02 -22.64
CA GLN A 472 0.16 12.45 -22.35
C GLN A 472 0.20 13.23 -23.66
N PHE A 473 -0.65 14.25 -23.74
CA PHE A 473 -0.79 15.08 -24.93
C PHE A 473 -0.47 16.54 -24.61
N SER A 474 0.32 17.18 -25.47
CA SER A 474 0.55 18.62 -25.43
C SER A 474 0.78 19.16 -26.83
N ASN A 475 0.04 20.19 -27.22
CA ASN A 475 0.33 21.01 -28.39
C ASN A 475 0.28 22.51 -28.01
N LYS A 476 0.20 23.41 -29.00
CA LYS A 476 0.14 24.86 -28.77
C LYS A 476 -1.06 25.28 -27.92
N ASP A 477 -2.20 24.61 -28.09
CA ASP A 477 -3.50 25.04 -27.54
C ASP A 477 -3.96 24.16 -26.37
N TRP A 478 -3.63 22.87 -26.37
CA TRP A 478 -4.17 21.87 -25.47
C TRP A 478 -3.08 21.11 -24.73
N LYS A 479 -3.34 20.86 -23.44
CA LYS A 479 -2.62 19.88 -22.62
C LYS A 479 -3.61 18.86 -22.06
N GLY A 480 -3.21 17.61 -21.96
CA GLY A 480 -4.15 16.56 -21.60
C GLY A 480 -3.53 15.19 -21.51
N ALA A 481 -4.41 14.20 -21.46
CA ALA A 481 -4.03 12.80 -21.62
C ALA A 481 -5.16 12.03 -22.30
N MET A 482 -4.78 10.92 -22.92
CA MET A 482 -5.66 9.99 -23.62
C MET A 482 -5.42 8.58 -23.12
N MET A 483 -6.48 7.77 -23.14
CA MET A 483 -6.42 6.34 -22.85
C MET A 483 -7.32 5.59 -23.83
N PHE A 484 -6.75 4.65 -24.56
CA PHE A 484 -7.38 4.01 -25.71
C PHE A 484 -6.82 2.59 -25.93
N ASP A 485 -7.48 1.81 -26.77
CA ASP A 485 -7.05 0.45 -27.09
C ASP A 485 -5.64 0.44 -27.72
N LYS A 486 -4.79 -0.51 -27.33
CA LYS A 486 -3.43 -0.68 -27.86
C LYS A 486 -3.39 -0.94 -29.38
N ALA A 487 -4.49 -1.40 -29.96
CA ALA A 487 -4.63 -1.60 -31.41
C ALA A 487 -4.75 -0.28 -32.19
N LEU A 488 -5.08 0.84 -31.54
CA LEU A 488 -5.24 2.14 -32.17
C LEU A 488 -3.95 2.96 -32.06
N SER A 489 -3.58 3.68 -33.11
CA SER A 489 -2.43 4.60 -33.05
C SER A 489 -2.79 5.90 -32.35
N VAL A 490 -1.77 6.54 -31.75
CA VAL A 490 -1.91 7.86 -31.09
C VAL A 490 -2.52 8.88 -32.05
N ASP A 491 -2.08 8.89 -33.30
CA ASP A 491 -2.55 9.82 -34.33
C ASP A 491 -4.02 9.60 -34.71
N GLN A 492 -4.44 8.33 -34.84
CA GLN A 492 -5.84 7.97 -35.15
C GLN A 492 -6.78 8.49 -34.07
N VAL A 493 -6.42 8.27 -32.80
CA VAL A 493 -7.24 8.71 -31.66
C VAL A 493 -7.23 10.23 -31.56
N THR A 494 -6.05 10.86 -31.64
CA THR A 494 -5.90 12.32 -31.56
C THR A 494 -6.78 13.04 -32.58
N LYS A 495 -6.82 12.57 -33.83
CA LYS A 495 -7.63 13.16 -34.91
C LYS A 495 -9.13 13.12 -34.65
N GLN A 496 -9.63 12.26 -33.75
CA GLN A 496 -11.05 12.15 -33.44
C GLN A 496 -11.43 12.81 -32.11
N VAL A 497 -10.51 12.86 -31.15
CA VAL A 497 -10.81 13.34 -29.79
C VAL A 497 -10.30 14.75 -29.50
N LEU A 498 -9.56 15.37 -30.43
CA LEU A 498 -9.15 16.77 -30.27
C LEU A 498 -10.37 17.67 -30.12
N PRO A 499 -10.37 18.66 -29.21
CA PRO A 499 -11.54 19.51 -28.95
C PRO A 499 -12.18 20.13 -30.19
N GLU A 500 -11.40 20.58 -31.17
CA GLU A 500 -11.88 21.13 -32.44
C GLU A 500 -12.74 20.12 -33.21
N GLN A 501 -12.33 18.86 -33.20
CA GLN A 501 -13.02 17.76 -33.89
C GLN A 501 -14.28 17.34 -33.12
N LEU A 502 -14.21 17.30 -31.79
CA LEU A 502 -15.37 17.03 -30.94
C LEU A 502 -16.50 18.04 -31.12
N GLU A 503 -16.18 19.30 -31.42
CA GLU A 503 -17.17 20.36 -31.66
C GLU A 503 -17.74 20.36 -33.08
N GLN A 504 -16.95 19.92 -34.07
CA GLN A 504 -17.38 19.77 -35.46
C GLN A 504 -18.22 18.49 -35.67
N ALA A 505 -18.03 17.47 -34.83
CA ALA A 505 -18.77 16.21 -34.90
C ALA A 505 -20.28 16.44 -34.72
N THR A 506 -21.08 15.77 -35.55
CA THR A 506 -22.55 15.82 -35.47
C THR A 506 -23.03 15.17 -34.17
N PRO A 507 -23.71 15.90 -33.26
CA PRO A 507 -24.17 15.31 -32.01
C PRO A 507 -25.31 14.32 -32.23
N ASP A 508 -25.19 13.11 -31.69
CA ASP A 508 -26.29 12.15 -31.62
C ASP A 508 -27.39 12.64 -30.66
N LYS A 509 -26.96 13.10 -29.47
CA LYS A 509 -27.86 13.63 -28.45
C LYS A 509 -27.20 14.69 -27.59
N VAL A 510 -27.89 15.81 -27.38
CA VAL A 510 -27.45 16.88 -26.47
C VAL A 510 -28.27 16.82 -25.18
N PHE A 511 -27.61 16.49 -24.06
CA PHE A 511 -28.27 16.40 -22.75
C PHE A 511 -28.40 17.75 -22.05
N ARG A 512 -27.44 18.64 -22.31
CA ARG A 512 -27.38 19.96 -21.69
C ARG A 512 -26.53 20.87 -22.54
N ASP A 513 -27.02 22.07 -22.83
CA ASP A 513 -26.21 23.13 -23.40
C ASP A 513 -26.39 24.42 -22.59
N SER A 514 -25.35 24.78 -21.83
CA SER A 514 -25.33 25.95 -20.95
C SER A 514 -23.87 26.34 -20.71
N ARG A 515 -23.51 26.85 -19.52
CA ARG A 515 -22.08 27.00 -19.14
C ARG A 515 -21.30 25.69 -19.25
N ASN A 516 -21.96 24.56 -19.02
CA ASN A 516 -21.39 23.24 -19.30
C ASN A 516 -22.24 22.61 -20.40
N LYS A 517 -21.59 22.03 -21.42
CA LYS A 517 -22.23 21.29 -22.50
C LYS A 517 -21.93 19.80 -22.32
N VAL A 518 -22.95 18.95 -22.48
CA VAL A 518 -22.82 17.48 -22.44
C VAL A 518 -23.59 16.89 -23.61
N TRP A 519 -22.90 16.15 -24.47
CA TRP A 519 -23.46 15.56 -25.67
C TRP A 519 -22.78 14.24 -26.02
N ASN A 520 -23.44 13.44 -26.84
CA ASN A 520 -22.88 12.22 -27.42
C ASN A 520 -22.44 12.45 -28.86
N ILE A 521 -21.37 11.78 -29.26
CA ILE A 521 -20.88 11.71 -30.65
C ILE A 521 -20.53 10.26 -31.00
N GLN A 522 -20.62 9.92 -32.28
CA GLN A 522 -20.08 8.67 -32.79
C GLN A 522 -18.59 8.85 -33.13
N SER A 523 -17.76 7.87 -32.79
CA SER A 523 -16.36 7.77 -33.25
C SER A 523 -16.10 6.37 -33.82
N ASP A 524 -14.92 6.19 -34.42
CA ASP A 524 -14.52 4.92 -35.04
C ASP A 524 -14.33 3.79 -34.01
N PHE A 525 -14.18 4.14 -32.73
CA PHE A 525 -13.99 3.21 -31.62
C PHE A 525 -15.16 3.25 -30.62
N GLY A 526 -16.34 3.69 -31.08
CA GLY A 526 -17.60 3.59 -30.35
C GLY A 526 -18.25 4.94 -30.04
N MET A 527 -19.41 4.90 -29.38
CA MET A 527 -20.10 6.12 -28.99
C MET A 527 -19.43 6.76 -27.77
N LEU A 528 -19.21 8.08 -27.83
CA LEU A 528 -18.52 8.84 -26.79
C LEU A 528 -19.46 9.85 -26.15
N THR A 529 -19.27 10.10 -24.85
CA THR A 529 -19.86 11.24 -24.14
C THR A 529 -18.81 12.33 -23.92
N VAL A 530 -19.10 13.52 -24.43
CA VAL A 530 -18.23 14.69 -24.30
C VAL A 530 -18.79 15.63 -23.24
N LYS A 531 -17.94 16.06 -22.30
CA LYS A 531 -18.27 17.05 -21.27
C LYS A 531 -17.36 18.26 -21.40
N LEU A 532 -17.91 19.37 -21.87
CA LEU A 532 -17.23 20.66 -21.96
C LEU A 532 -17.54 21.53 -20.75
N ASN A 533 -16.50 22.06 -20.12
CA ASN A 533 -16.61 23.13 -19.13
C ASN A 533 -16.00 24.44 -19.60
N ARG A 534 -16.85 25.44 -19.80
CA ARG A 534 -16.43 26.82 -20.06
C ARG A 534 -16.28 27.56 -18.72
N ALA A 535 -15.08 28.00 -18.39
CA ALA A 535 -14.84 28.83 -17.21
C ALA A 535 -15.39 30.25 -17.48
N LYS A 536 -16.26 30.76 -16.60
CA LYS A 536 -16.80 32.15 -16.68
C LYS A 536 -16.63 32.88 -15.35
N GLY A 537 -16.35 34.18 -15.40
CA GLY A 537 -16.23 35.07 -14.23
C GLY A 537 -15.19 34.61 -13.20
N LEU A 538 -15.53 34.71 -11.91
CA LEU A 538 -14.69 34.28 -10.76
C LEU A 538 -14.13 32.85 -10.88
N LYS A 539 -14.75 31.97 -11.67
CA LYS A 539 -14.23 30.61 -11.89
C LYS A 539 -12.93 30.57 -12.71
N LYS A 540 -12.71 31.52 -13.63
CA LYS A 540 -11.44 31.65 -14.37
C LYS A 540 -10.27 31.91 -13.42
N LEU A 541 -10.51 32.73 -12.37
CA LEU A 541 -9.53 32.99 -11.31
C LEU A 541 -9.29 31.75 -10.43
N THR A 542 -10.35 31.01 -10.07
CA THR A 542 -10.17 29.81 -9.22
C THR A 542 -9.38 28.69 -9.90
N TYR A 543 -9.46 28.56 -11.22
CA TYR A 543 -8.69 27.54 -11.95
C TYR A 543 -7.21 27.88 -12.12
N ARG A 544 -6.77 29.08 -11.72
CA ARG A 544 -5.33 29.39 -11.57
C ARG A 544 -4.69 28.63 -10.42
N PHE A 545 -5.49 28.23 -9.42
CA PHE A 545 -5.03 27.60 -8.18
C PHE A 545 -5.68 26.24 -7.91
N ALA A 546 -6.54 25.76 -8.81
CA ALA A 546 -7.27 24.51 -8.65
C ALA A 546 -7.37 23.76 -9.98
N GLU A 547 -7.30 22.43 -9.91
CA GLU A 547 -7.51 21.54 -11.06
C GLU A 547 -8.83 21.85 -11.78
N SER A 548 -8.80 21.76 -13.12
CA SER A 548 -10.02 21.91 -13.91
C SER A 548 -11.02 20.80 -13.62
N LYS A 549 -12.24 20.96 -14.14
CA LYS A 549 -13.24 19.90 -14.02
C LYS A 549 -12.87 18.69 -14.86
N GLY A 550 -12.30 18.85 -16.06
CA GLY A 550 -11.89 17.75 -16.92
C GLY A 550 -10.86 16.86 -16.22
N LYS A 551 -9.77 17.47 -15.76
CA LYS A 551 -8.71 16.77 -15.02
C LYS A 551 -9.20 16.08 -13.75
N ARG A 552 -10.09 16.72 -12.97
CA ARG A 552 -10.71 16.05 -11.80
C ARG A 552 -11.54 14.83 -12.18
N HIS A 553 -12.27 14.87 -13.29
CA HIS A 553 -13.03 13.70 -13.75
C HIS A 553 -12.08 12.60 -14.21
N TRP A 554 -11.07 12.91 -15.01
CA TRP A 554 -10.02 11.97 -15.40
C TRP A 554 -9.39 11.30 -14.19
N ASN A 555 -8.86 12.10 -13.26
CA ASN A 555 -8.17 11.61 -12.08
C ASN A 555 -9.08 10.73 -11.21
N ASN A 556 -10.33 11.14 -11.00
CA ASN A 556 -11.25 10.32 -10.23
C ASN A 556 -11.63 9.04 -10.98
N ALA A 557 -11.77 9.08 -12.32
CA ALA A 557 -12.12 7.91 -13.10
C ALA A 557 -11.03 6.84 -13.02
N VAL A 558 -9.79 7.23 -13.36
CA VAL A 558 -8.64 6.31 -13.33
C VAL A 558 -8.43 5.74 -11.92
N ASN A 559 -8.53 6.57 -10.87
CA ASN A 559 -8.38 6.09 -9.50
C ASN A 559 -9.55 5.20 -9.02
N MET A 560 -10.76 5.39 -9.54
CA MET A 560 -11.91 4.51 -9.27
C MET A 560 -11.70 3.16 -9.97
N LEU A 561 -11.33 3.15 -11.25
CA LEU A 561 -11.08 1.94 -12.03
C LEU A 561 -9.94 1.09 -11.45
N ARG A 562 -8.83 1.74 -11.04
CA ARG A 562 -7.73 1.06 -10.31
C ARG A 562 -8.19 0.37 -9.03
N ARG A 563 -9.24 0.91 -8.41
CA ARG A 563 -9.88 0.37 -7.23
C ARG A 563 -11.02 -0.58 -7.58
N GLY A 564 -11.31 -0.89 -8.84
CA GLY A 564 -12.43 -1.75 -9.21
C GLY A 564 -13.80 -1.12 -8.95
N ILE A 565 -13.87 0.21 -8.86
CA ILE A 565 -15.12 0.95 -8.83
C ILE A 565 -15.43 1.44 -10.23
N ASN A 566 -16.51 0.91 -10.78
CA ASN A 566 -16.89 1.16 -12.17
C ASN A 566 -17.36 2.60 -12.40
N THR A 567 -16.91 3.14 -13.53
CA THR A 567 -17.23 4.44 -14.11
C THR A 567 -17.04 4.29 -15.62
N PRO A 568 -17.73 5.06 -16.48
CA PRO A 568 -17.48 5.00 -17.91
C PRO A 568 -15.99 5.17 -18.22
N GLN A 569 -15.46 4.33 -19.12
CA GLN A 569 -14.05 4.31 -19.47
C GLN A 569 -13.62 5.71 -19.93
N PRO A 570 -12.64 6.35 -19.26
CA PRO A 570 -12.15 7.65 -19.72
C PRO A 570 -11.32 7.45 -20.99
N VAL A 571 -11.60 8.30 -21.99
CA VAL A 571 -10.94 8.28 -23.30
C VAL A 571 -9.94 9.42 -23.40
N ALA A 572 -10.34 10.63 -22.99
CA ALA A 572 -9.46 11.78 -23.02
C ALA A 572 -9.86 12.86 -22.01
N TYR A 573 -8.91 13.70 -21.65
CA TYR A 573 -9.21 15.03 -21.11
C TYR A 573 -8.24 16.05 -21.71
N PHE A 574 -8.72 17.27 -21.93
CA PHE A 574 -7.92 18.38 -22.47
C PHE A 574 -8.20 19.66 -21.70
N GLU A 575 -7.18 20.49 -21.52
CA GLU A 575 -7.22 21.79 -20.88
C GLU A 575 -6.55 22.82 -21.81
N ARG A 576 -7.27 23.90 -22.14
CA ARG A 576 -6.67 25.05 -22.82
C ARG A 576 -6.16 26.03 -21.80
N HIS A 577 -4.85 26.28 -21.86
CA HIS A 577 -4.18 27.27 -21.03
C HIS A 577 -4.04 28.57 -21.83
N ASN A 578 -4.67 29.65 -21.34
CA ASN A 578 -4.48 30.99 -21.88
C ASN A 578 -4.12 31.93 -20.72
N ASP A 579 -3.07 32.71 -20.89
CA ASP A 579 -2.35 33.38 -19.81
C ASP A 579 -2.03 32.39 -18.64
N SER A 580 -2.40 32.76 -17.41
CA SER A 580 -2.23 31.97 -16.19
C SER A 580 -3.46 31.13 -15.80
N GLY A 581 -4.47 30.97 -16.68
CA GLY A 581 -5.74 30.32 -16.34
C GLY A 581 -6.23 29.27 -17.35
N ILE A 582 -7.15 28.42 -16.89
CA ILE A 582 -7.82 27.41 -17.73
C ILE A 582 -9.15 27.97 -18.22
N GLU A 583 -9.29 28.15 -19.53
CA GLU A 583 -10.50 28.71 -20.15
C GLU A 583 -11.54 27.62 -20.44
N GLU A 584 -11.09 26.58 -21.13
CA GLU A 584 -11.90 25.46 -21.59
C GLU A 584 -11.23 24.16 -21.18
N ASN A 585 -12.08 23.20 -20.78
CA ASN A 585 -11.62 21.85 -20.49
C ASN A 585 -12.68 20.83 -20.91
N TYR A 586 -12.18 19.74 -21.48
CA TYR A 586 -12.96 18.63 -21.98
C TYR A 586 -12.67 17.39 -21.14
N TYR A 587 -13.68 16.56 -20.98
CA TYR A 587 -13.54 15.19 -20.51
C TYR A 587 -14.43 14.31 -21.36
N VAL A 588 -13.82 13.27 -21.93
CA VAL A 588 -14.42 12.35 -22.89
C VAL A 588 -14.41 10.96 -22.28
N THR A 589 -15.54 10.28 -22.33
CA THR A 589 -15.67 8.88 -21.91
C THR A 589 -16.37 8.08 -22.97
N GLN A 590 -16.24 6.75 -22.93
CA GLN A 590 -17.19 5.88 -23.62
C GLN A 590 -18.61 6.14 -23.10
N PHE A 591 -19.59 6.04 -23.98
CA PHE A 591 -21.00 6.07 -23.62
C PHE A 591 -21.48 4.66 -23.27
N LEU A 592 -22.24 4.54 -22.18
CA LEU A 592 -22.83 3.27 -21.76
C LEU A 592 -24.16 3.05 -22.49
N VAL A 593 -24.14 2.29 -23.59
CA VAL A 593 -25.33 1.92 -24.36
C VAL A 593 -26.26 1.06 -23.49
N GLY A 594 -27.58 1.31 -23.57
CA GLY A 594 -28.59 0.54 -22.83
C GLY A 594 -28.68 0.87 -21.33
N ALA A 595 -27.81 1.73 -20.79
CA ALA A 595 -27.80 2.07 -19.38
C ALA A 595 -29.07 2.82 -18.93
N PHE A 596 -29.54 2.51 -17.72
CA PHE A 596 -30.58 3.26 -17.01
C PHE A 596 -30.05 3.73 -15.65
N SER A 597 -30.68 4.73 -15.04
CA SER A 597 -30.20 5.27 -13.76
C SER A 597 -30.93 4.64 -12.57
N ALA A 598 -30.30 4.61 -11.40
CA ALA A 598 -30.97 4.25 -10.14
C ALA A 598 -32.17 5.18 -9.84
N ARG A 599 -32.22 6.38 -10.44
CA ARG A 599 -33.39 7.24 -10.37
C ARG A 599 -34.59 6.65 -11.10
N ASP A 600 -34.37 6.03 -12.26
CA ASP A 600 -35.44 5.43 -13.05
C ASP A 600 -36.06 4.26 -12.28
N VAL A 601 -35.20 3.44 -11.67
CA VAL A 601 -35.61 2.39 -10.71
C VAL A 601 -36.42 2.97 -9.55
N PHE A 602 -35.94 4.03 -8.90
CA PHE A 602 -36.65 4.62 -7.77
C PHE A 602 -37.98 5.27 -8.18
N THR A 603 -38.08 5.79 -9.39
CA THR A 603 -39.34 6.30 -9.93
C THR A 603 -40.33 5.15 -10.15
N SER A 604 -39.90 4.05 -10.76
CA SER A 604 -40.71 2.83 -10.97
C SER A 604 -41.24 2.26 -9.65
N ILE A 605 -40.38 2.14 -8.64
CA ILE A 605 -40.78 1.75 -7.26
C ILE A 605 -41.87 2.68 -6.71
N ASN A 606 -41.65 4.00 -6.79
CA ASN A 606 -42.58 4.97 -6.24
C ASN A 606 -43.91 5.05 -7.03
N ASN A 607 -43.92 4.60 -8.29
CA ASN A 607 -45.12 4.48 -9.11
C ASN A 607 -45.93 3.20 -8.81
N GLY A 608 -45.38 2.28 -8.02
CA GLY A 608 -46.02 0.99 -7.70
C GLY A 608 -45.94 -0.04 -8.82
N GLU A 609 -44.94 0.07 -9.71
CA GLU A 609 -44.67 -0.94 -10.73
C GLU A 609 -44.16 -2.24 -10.08
N ALA A 610 -44.43 -3.40 -10.69
CA ALA A 610 -44.02 -4.70 -10.13
C ALA A 610 -42.51 -4.99 -10.29
N ASP A 611 -41.93 -4.50 -11.38
CA ASP A 611 -40.54 -4.65 -11.75
C ASP A 611 -40.07 -3.43 -12.55
N PHE A 612 -38.77 -3.36 -12.86
CA PHE A 612 -38.23 -2.40 -13.80
C PHE A 612 -37.49 -3.12 -14.92
N LYS A 613 -38.05 -3.09 -16.14
CA LYS A 613 -37.50 -3.78 -17.32
C LYS A 613 -37.33 -5.30 -17.12
N GLY A 614 -38.28 -5.95 -16.45
CA GLY A 614 -38.24 -7.39 -16.16
C GLY A 614 -37.33 -7.76 -14.99
N ILE A 615 -36.80 -6.78 -14.26
CA ILE A 615 -35.90 -6.98 -13.12
C ILE A 615 -36.61 -6.60 -11.83
N ALA A 616 -36.62 -7.52 -10.87
CA ALA A 616 -37.21 -7.28 -9.54
C ALA A 616 -36.56 -6.07 -8.85
N HIS A 617 -37.39 -5.20 -8.28
CA HIS A 617 -36.92 -4.01 -7.55
C HIS A 617 -36.05 -4.36 -6.34
N ASP A 618 -36.34 -5.48 -5.68
CA ASP A 618 -35.57 -6.00 -4.54
C ASP A 618 -34.09 -6.21 -4.91
N HIS A 619 -33.85 -6.94 -6.00
CA HIS A 619 -32.52 -7.19 -6.54
C HIS A 619 -31.82 -5.88 -6.96
N LEU A 620 -32.54 -4.96 -7.62
CA LEU A 620 -31.97 -3.66 -8.00
C LEU A 620 -31.56 -2.83 -6.76
N LEU A 621 -32.37 -2.82 -5.70
CA LEU A 621 -32.04 -2.13 -4.45
C LEU A 621 -30.83 -2.76 -3.77
N GLN A 622 -30.73 -4.08 -3.76
CA GLN A 622 -29.57 -4.82 -3.26
C GLN A 622 -28.30 -4.41 -4.02
N VAL A 623 -28.30 -4.49 -5.35
CA VAL A 623 -27.16 -4.12 -6.21
C VAL A 623 -26.70 -2.67 -5.95
N ILE A 624 -27.66 -1.73 -5.85
CA ILE A 624 -27.36 -0.32 -5.57
C ILE A 624 -26.74 -0.15 -4.17
N ALA A 625 -27.26 -0.86 -3.16
CA ALA A 625 -26.79 -0.79 -1.78
C ALA A 625 -25.38 -1.37 -1.61
N GLU A 626 -25.16 -2.58 -2.13
CA GLU A 626 -23.88 -3.29 -2.08
C GLU A 626 -22.80 -2.51 -2.82
N PHE A 627 -23.05 -2.04 -4.04
CA PHE A 627 -22.11 -1.20 -4.77
C PHE A 627 -21.78 0.10 -4.04
N THR A 628 -22.79 0.74 -3.43
CA THR A 628 -22.55 1.94 -2.61
C THR A 628 -21.68 1.61 -1.40
N CYS A 629 -21.84 0.44 -0.78
CA CYS A 629 -21.00 0.00 0.34
C CYS A 629 -19.58 -0.33 -0.12
N GLU A 630 -19.44 -1.04 -1.22
CA GLU A 630 -18.17 -1.45 -1.82
C GLU A 630 -17.35 -0.23 -2.23
N MET A 631 -17.96 0.76 -2.90
CA MET A 631 -17.33 2.06 -3.18
C MET A 631 -16.66 2.66 -1.94
N HIS A 632 -17.35 2.65 -0.79
CA HIS A 632 -16.81 3.16 0.46
C HIS A 632 -15.74 2.24 1.09
N ASN A 633 -15.90 0.91 0.97
CA ASN A 633 -14.91 -0.08 1.42
C ASN A 633 -13.58 0.12 0.68
N ARG A 634 -13.67 0.43 -0.61
CA ARG A 634 -12.53 0.73 -1.48
C ARG A 634 -12.02 2.17 -1.39
N GLY A 635 -12.47 2.93 -0.39
CA GLY A 635 -11.91 4.25 -0.12
C GLY A 635 -12.44 5.37 -1.02
N VAL A 636 -13.48 5.12 -1.81
CA VAL A 636 -14.09 6.10 -2.73
C VAL A 636 -15.29 6.77 -2.05
N LEU A 637 -15.35 8.09 -2.14
CA LEU A 637 -16.48 8.90 -1.67
C LEU A 637 -16.92 9.83 -2.81
N HIS A 638 -18.13 9.66 -3.32
CA HIS A 638 -18.64 10.41 -4.45
C HIS A 638 -18.93 11.88 -4.11
N ARG A 639 -19.46 12.15 -2.90
CA ARG A 639 -19.88 13.47 -2.37
C ARG A 639 -21.08 14.13 -3.07
N ASP A 640 -21.56 13.53 -4.15
CA ASP A 640 -22.77 13.92 -4.86
C ASP A 640 -23.53 12.71 -5.42
N LEU A 641 -23.58 11.62 -4.64
CA LEU A 641 -24.24 10.39 -5.04
C LEU A 641 -25.77 10.53 -5.02
N SER A 642 -26.34 11.31 -5.95
CA SER A 642 -27.77 11.29 -6.21
C SER A 642 -28.13 10.06 -7.04
N SER A 643 -29.36 9.56 -6.96
CA SER A 643 -29.79 8.38 -7.74
C SER A 643 -29.65 8.53 -9.27
N GLY A 644 -29.52 9.75 -9.80
CA GLY A 644 -29.23 9.93 -11.23
C GLY A 644 -27.75 9.88 -11.60
N ASN A 645 -26.85 9.79 -10.62
CA ASN A 645 -25.40 9.70 -10.82
C ASN A 645 -24.87 8.27 -10.68
N LEU A 646 -25.77 7.31 -10.51
CA LEU A 646 -25.50 5.88 -10.55
C LEU A 646 -26.28 5.30 -11.73
N LEU A 647 -25.55 4.87 -12.76
CA LEU A 647 -26.08 4.14 -13.89
C LEU A 647 -25.99 2.64 -13.63
N LEU A 648 -26.87 1.87 -14.25
CA LEU A 648 -26.97 0.42 -14.18
C LEU A 648 -27.01 -0.09 -15.63
N VAL A 649 -26.19 -1.08 -15.92
CA VAL A 649 -26.13 -1.78 -17.21
C VAL A 649 -26.47 -3.24 -16.94
N GLN A 650 -27.42 -3.78 -17.70
CA GLN A 650 -27.70 -5.21 -17.71
C GLN A 650 -26.66 -5.87 -18.63
N GLU A 651 -25.81 -6.73 -18.07
CA GLU A 651 -24.85 -7.56 -18.80
C GLU A 651 -25.20 -9.04 -18.63
N GLU A 652 -24.53 -9.93 -19.36
CA GLU A 652 -24.73 -11.39 -19.26
C GLU A 652 -24.49 -11.90 -17.83
N GLU A 653 -23.51 -11.34 -17.13
CA GLU A 653 -23.13 -11.69 -15.75
C GLU A 653 -24.01 -11.01 -14.68
N GLY A 654 -25.01 -10.23 -15.06
CA GLY A 654 -25.90 -9.50 -14.16
C GLY A 654 -25.80 -7.98 -14.29
N ILE A 655 -26.21 -7.27 -13.24
CA ILE A 655 -26.34 -5.80 -13.28
C ILE A 655 -25.07 -5.14 -12.79
N LYS A 656 -24.38 -4.42 -13.69
CA LYS A 656 -23.16 -3.67 -13.35
C LYS A 656 -23.46 -2.18 -13.11
N PRO A 657 -23.15 -1.63 -11.91
CA PRO A 657 -23.33 -0.21 -11.63
C PRO A 657 -22.14 0.64 -12.07
N TYR A 658 -22.39 1.85 -12.55
CA TYR A 658 -21.37 2.80 -13.01
C TYR A 658 -21.62 4.21 -12.43
N LEU A 659 -20.57 4.84 -11.90
CA LEU A 659 -20.64 6.20 -11.39
C LEU A 659 -20.44 7.25 -12.48
N ILE A 660 -21.24 8.32 -12.45
CA ILE A 660 -21.08 9.50 -13.30
C ILE A 660 -21.11 10.79 -12.46
N ASP A 661 -20.73 11.94 -13.05
CA ASP A 661 -20.50 13.22 -12.32
C ASP A 661 -19.51 13.07 -11.15
N ILE A 662 -18.46 12.30 -11.39
CA ILE A 662 -17.44 11.96 -10.39
C ILE A 662 -16.45 13.08 -10.11
N GLY A 663 -16.51 14.25 -10.77
CA GLY A 663 -15.54 15.33 -10.60
C GLY A 663 -15.46 15.96 -9.19
N ARG A 664 -16.38 15.60 -8.28
CA ARG A 664 -16.34 15.99 -6.85
C ARG A 664 -15.92 14.86 -5.92
N ALA A 665 -15.78 13.64 -6.44
CA ALA A 665 -15.40 12.48 -5.68
C ALA A 665 -14.03 12.68 -5.02
N ARG A 666 -13.81 11.95 -3.94
CA ARG A 666 -12.57 11.95 -3.17
C ARG A 666 -12.17 10.50 -2.92
N VAL A 667 -10.98 10.16 -3.37
CA VAL A 667 -10.33 8.89 -3.08
C VAL A 667 -9.48 9.06 -1.82
N ARG A 668 -9.63 8.13 -0.87
CA ARG A 668 -8.94 8.15 0.43
C ARG A 668 -8.44 6.76 0.79
N ASN A 669 -7.57 6.71 1.79
CA ASN A 669 -7.09 5.48 2.41
C ASN A 669 -8.20 4.73 3.16
N HIS A 670 -9.13 5.47 3.76
CA HIS A 670 -10.25 4.91 4.52
C HIS A 670 -11.42 5.91 4.57
N ILE A 671 -12.65 5.40 4.40
CA ILE A 671 -13.89 6.17 4.62
C ILE A 671 -14.52 5.77 5.95
N ASN A 672 -14.45 6.67 6.94
CA ASN A 672 -15.08 6.47 8.24
C ASN A 672 -16.61 6.56 8.16
N ARG A 673 -17.29 6.02 9.19
CA ARG A 673 -18.77 5.98 9.31
C ARG A 673 -19.43 7.32 9.01
N LYS A 674 -19.00 8.40 9.66
CA LYS A 674 -19.57 9.76 9.48
C LYS A 674 -19.47 10.24 8.03
N THR A 675 -18.39 9.87 7.34
CA THR A 675 -18.17 10.26 5.95
C THR A 675 -19.05 9.46 4.99
N ARG A 676 -19.27 8.16 5.24
CA ARG A 676 -20.20 7.31 4.45
C ARG A 676 -21.62 7.89 4.42
N LEU A 677 -22.08 8.43 5.55
CA LEU A 677 -23.39 9.08 5.67
C LEU A 677 -23.60 10.21 4.65
N THR A 678 -22.54 10.81 4.12
CA THR A 678 -22.67 11.91 3.15
C THR A 678 -23.19 11.47 1.79
N ASP A 679 -22.87 10.24 1.37
CA ASP A 679 -23.36 9.64 0.13
C ASP A 679 -24.65 8.85 0.39
N VAL A 680 -24.70 8.09 1.50
CA VAL A 680 -25.92 7.36 1.91
C VAL A 680 -27.15 8.28 1.98
N MET A 681 -27.02 9.46 2.60
CA MET A 681 -28.15 10.38 2.68
C MET A 681 -28.61 10.91 1.30
N ARG A 682 -27.76 10.88 0.27
CA ARG A 682 -28.05 11.39 -1.08
C ARG A 682 -28.59 10.34 -2.03
N ILE A 683 -28.17 9.08 -1.87
CA ILE A 683 -28.68 8.02 -2.71
C ILE A 683 -30.10 7.65 -2.28
N CYS A 684 -30.34 7.50 -0.97
CA CYS A 684 -31.62 6.99 -0.46
C CYS A 684 -32.78 8.03 -0.44
N TYR A 685 -32.52 9.35 -0.49
CA TYR A 685 -33.55 10.33 -0.10
C TYR A 685 -34.80 10.36 -0.98
N LYS A 686 -34.73 9.83 -2.22
CA LYS A 686 -35.85 9.80 -3.16
C LYS A 686 -36.76 8.58 -3.03
N LEU A 687 -36.37 7.57 -2.25
CA LEU A 687 -37.21 6.41 -1.95
C LEU A 687 -38.27 6.74 -0.89
N SER A 688 -39.35 5.95 -0.82
CA SER A 688 -40.25 5.93 0.35
C SER A 688 -39.51 5.49 1.61
N TRP A 689 -40.11 5.60 2.80
CA TRP A 689 -39.39 5.24 4.04
C TRP A 689 -39.08 3.74 4.09
N ASP A 690 -40.02 2.88 3.72
CA ASP A 690 -39.85 1.42 3.76
C ASP A 690 -38.73 0.95 2.83
N HIS A 691 -38.69 1.46 1.59
CA HIS A 691 -37.61 1.13 0.66
C HIS A 691 -36.25 1.73 1.08
N ARG A 692 -36.21 2.79 1.91
CA ARG A 692 -34.95 3.25 2.53
C ARG A 692 -34.46 2.26 3.58
N GLU A 693 -35.36 1.72 4.39
CA GLU A 693 -35.03 0.69 5.39
C GLU A 693 -34.50 -0.57 4.69
N GLN A 694 -35.18 -1.03 3.63
CA GLN A 694 -34.75 -2.17 2.82
C GLN A 694 -33.38 -1.95 2.18
N MET A 695 -33.17 -0.84 1.47
CA MET A 695 -31.86 -0.53 0.87
C MET A 695 -30.74 -0.45 1.92
N MET A 696 -31.04 0.09 3.11
CA MET A 696 -30.07 0.18 4.19
C MET A 696 -29.80 -1.16 4.87
N ALA A 697 -30.76 -2.09 4.88
CA ALA A 697 -30.54 -3.45 5.35
C ALA A 697 -29.45 -4.13 4.52
N TYR A 698 -29.57 -4.13 3.18
CA TYR A 698 -28.52 -4.65 2.28
C TYR A 698 -27.17 -3.95 2.47
N TYR A 699 -27.17 -2.62 2.62
CA TYR A 699 -25.93 -1.87 2.84
C TYR A 699 -25.23 -2.30 4.14
N ILE A 700 -25.99 -2.47 5.23
CA ILE A 700 -25.48 -2.81 6.56
C ILE A 700 -25.01 -4.26 6.60
N ASP A 701 -25.76 -5.17 5.97
CA ASP A 701 -25.40 -6.57 5.80
C ASP A 701 -24.06 -6.71 5.06
N TYR A 702 -23.94 -6.11 3.87
CA TYR A 702 -22.70 -6.09 3.10
C TYR A 702 -21.54 -5.38 3.83
N LEU A 703 -21.84 -4.38 4.69
CA LEU A 703 -20.83 -3.73 5.52
C LEU A 703 -20.30 -4.65 6.65
N GLY A 704 -21.06 -5.68 7.03
CA GLY A 704 -20.78 -6.58 8.15
C GLY A 704 -20.83 -5.89 9.51
N ARG A 705 -21.43 -4.70 9.61
CA ARG A 705 -21.58 -3.93 10.86
C ARG A 705 -22.55 -2.76 10.71
N GLU A 706 -23.12 -2.37 11.84
CA GLU A 706 -24.03 -1.24 11.96
C GLU A 706 -23.47 0.11 11.48
N LEU A 707 -24.37 0.91 10.90
CA LEU A 707 -24.13 2.31 10.49
C LEU A 707 -25.06 3.28 11.26
N PRO A 708 -24.80 3.53 12.55
CA PRO A 708 -25.69 4.33 13.37
C PRO A 708 -25.85 5.77 12.85
N GLY A 709 -27.03 6.34 13.04
CA GLY A 709 -27.36 7.73 12.69
C GLY A 709 -27.73 7.96 11.22
N TRP A 710 -27.81 6.90 10.39
CA TRP A 710 -28.20 7.04 8.98
C TRP A 710 -29.63 7.60 8.82
N ARG A 711 -30.59 7.15 9.64
CA ARG A 711 -31.98 7.64 9.63
C ARG A 711 -32.04 9.15 9.87
N PHE A 712 -31.30 9.63 10.87
CA PHE A 712 -31.20 11.05 11.19
C PHE A 712 -30.54 11.84 10.04
N ALA A 713 -29.45 11.31 9.48
CA ALA A 713 -28.77 11.95 8.34
C ALA A 713 -29.70 12.12 7.13
N VAL A 714 -30.50 11.10 6.81
CA VAL A 714 -31.50 11.13 5.74
C VAL A 714 -32.61 12.14 6.06
N LYS A 715 -33.24 12.08 7.25
CA LYS A 715 -34.29 13.04 7.67
C LYS A 715 -33.82 14.49 7.54
N ARG A 716 -32.63 14.79 8.06
CA ARG A 716 -32.02 16.12 7.96
C ARG A 716 -31.79 16.55 6.52
N TYR A 717 -31.38 15.61 5.65
CA TYR A 717 -31.15 15.89 4.24
C TYR A 717 -32.46 16.14 3.47
N VAL A 718 -33.51 15.36 3.74
CA VAL A 718 -34.86 15.56 3.20
C VAL A 718 -35.39 16.95 3.57
N PHE A 719 -35.34 17.31 4.86
CA PHE A 719 -35.72 18.63 5.34
C PHE A 719 -34.96 19.73 4.58
N LYS A 720 -33.63 19.63 4.51
CA LYS A 720 -32.79 20.58 3.76
C LYS A 720 -33.22 20.73 2.30
N GLN A 721 -33.58 19.65 1.61
CA GLN A 721 -34.02 19.71 0.21
C GLN A 721 -35.41 20.35 0.06
N GLN A 722 -36.34 20.05 0.96
CA GLN A 722 -37.67 20.65 1.00
C GLN A 722 -37.57 22.17 1.24
N SER A 723 -36.82 22.61 2.26
CA SER A 723 -36.61 24.03 2.54
C SER A 723 -36.00 24.76 1.34
N LYS A 724 -35.00 24.16 0.67
CA LYS A 724 -34.37 24.75 -0.52
C LYS A 724 -35.36 24.90 -1.68
N ARG A 725 -36.25 23.92 -1.90
CA ARG A 725 -37.30 24.00 -2.94
C ARG A 725 -38.32 25.09 -2.60
N PHE A 726 -38.75 25.17 -1.35
CA PHE A 726 -39.67 26.20 -0.87
C PHE A 726 -39.10 27.62 -1.07
N ILE A 727 -37.87 27.87 -0.62
CA ILE A 727 -37.20 29.17 -0.78
C ILE A 727 -37.07 29.54 -2.27
N LYS A 728 -36.57 28.63 -3.12
CA LYS A 728 -36.45 28.89 -4.56
C LYS A 728 -37.78 29.14 -5.25
N GLY A 729 -38.82 28.40 -4.85
CA GLY A 729 -40.18 28.59 -5.35
C GLY A 729 -40.70 29.98 -5.02
N ASN A 730 -40.52 30.43 -3.78
CA ASN A 730 -40.95 31.76 -3.34
C ASN A 730 -40.14 32.88 -4.01
N ILE A 731 -38.82 32.74 -4.15
CA ILE A 731 -37.99 33.71 -4.89
C ILE A 731 -38.44 33.81 -6.36
N LYS A 732 -38.70 32.67 -7.03
CA LYS A 732 -39.15 32.66 -8.43
C LYS A 732 -40.54 33.29 -8.58
N ARG A 733 -41.45 33.08 -7.62
CA ARG A 733 -42.77 33.74 -7.58
C ARG A 733 -42.65 35.24 -7.33
N ALA A 734 -41.76 35.67 -6.42
CA ALA A 734 -41.52 37.08 -6.15
C ALA A 734 -40.90 37.79 -7.36
N TRP A 735 -39.94 37.17 -8.04
CA TRP A 735 -39.37 37.70 -9.28
C TRP A 735 -40.38 37.82 -10.42
N LYS A 736 -41.28 36.84 -10.60
CA LYS A 736 -42.40 36.90 -11.56
C LYS A 736 -43.49 37.93 -11.23
N LYS A 737 -43.45 38.54 -10.05
CA LYS A 737 -44.36 39.62 -9.64
C LYS A 737 -43.72 41.01 -9.78
N LEU A 738 -42.39 41.07 -9.91
CA LEU A 738 -41.60 42.31 -10.04
C LEU A 738 -41.21 42.62 -11.49
N PHE A 739 -41.33 41.63 -12.38
CA PHE A 739 -41.17 41.68 -13.83
C PHE A 739 -42.29 40.83 -14.45
#